data_AF-A0A182VS77-F1
#
_entry.id   AF-A0A182VS77-F1
#
_cell.length_a   1.000
_cell.length_b   1.000
_cell.length_c   1.000
_cell.angle_alpha   90.00
_cell.angle_beta   90.00
_cell.angle_gamma   90.00
#
_symmetry.space_group_name_H-M   'P 1'
#
loop_
_entity.id
_entity.type
_entity.pdbx_description
1 polymer ?
#
loop_
_entity_poly.entity_id
_entity_poly.type
_entity_poly.pdbx_seq_one_letter_code
_entity_poly.pdbx_strand_id
1 'polypeptide(L)'
;FSPANQHPHAFCATIVNKVNIAVILHLKSVKMTSKKLKVEADDDEQNRMDAKSGSEDSSDEENEEAYEGDEGITVDFEGRNPIDPDLDGIKQLLGQLFVKAHIDLTELAGVVVAQNYVGSVLKQAYNDADDDEEDEDTDMGDPCQVVFGVTTVINLANKQELAAVRQLKKMVFEKAEKYATELAIQQFRDALESGSKTTGLLLNERFINIPAAVCVPMCENLLSEMERARTKGMPFTFDYYLMFVKYYQQAADGDKPAEVLYSNDEEEYFIKDSCASFDYSVQKETTTALAGQWQKKDAELQPFRKVLLIEASKLPGIVTSIKNLVSSVTNKYFLPCDVVLVEDLAASLNQTDRYDTLCVIDDTGLPAELVRQINEQKQFDAGVASEVSCFRCQLGTDLVRVVYSCVGELSDFDDVRRYAEAAGCAMRRALKAGSKYPVLVLPAPTKRFSHAAFVALMGAFHELYVPLQLREDVPARSHRFRKIGVHYPADAQKRGSDLLRAVQNVEAGRFVARDIGGGDPERMAPPRVADYVQQAFKSGPVKVTVIDDPRVFERDYPLFQAVNRAAGSVERHRGRIIFLEYKPPNPARKTVVLVGKGVTYDTGGADIKAGGVMAGMSRDKCGAAAVAGFMKVVEQHKPADVHAIGVLCMVRNSVGEECYVSDEMLTSRAGVRVRVGNTDAEGRMAMADALCQMKERVLSEGLPDPHLYTIATLTGHAVLAVGNSAIVMDNGPARAVDHGLQLQRAGEVVGDPFEISVLRREDFTFHQGKCYGEDVLQANNLPSSRTPRGHQGPAAFLMLATGLDKCGLNSSHPIKYSHLDIAGSAGDVPDTPTGSPILALMQAHLV
;
A
#
# COMPACT_ATOMS: atom_id res chain seq x y z
N PHE A 1 -38.79 -53.77 -20.16
CA PHE A 1 -38.34 -54.41 -18.92
C PHE A 1 -37.06 -53.69 -18.48
N SER A 2 -36.97 -52.74 -17.55
CA SER A 2 -37.79 -52.17 -16.46
C SER A 2 -37.55 -50.64 -16.42
N PRO A 3 -38.38 -49.80 -15.76
CA PRO A 3 -38.44 -48.35 -16.01
C PRO A 3 -37.65 -47.46 -15.02
N ALA A 4 -37.48 -46.22 -15.49
CA ALA A 4 -37.15 -44.94 -14.86
C ALA A 4 -37.14 -44.79 -13.32
N ASN A 5 -36.10 -44.10 -12.84
CA ASN A 5 -36.19 -43.00 -11.88
C ASN A 5 -34.94 -42.10 -12.05
N GLN A 6 -35.10 -40.93 -12.69
CA GLN A 6 -34.10 -39.87 -12.77
C GLN A 6 -34.38 -38.85 -11.66
N HIS A 7 -33.39 -38.60 -10.80
CA HIS A 7 -33.30 -37.45 -9.90
C HIS A 7 -32.31 -36.44 -10.50
N PRO A 8 -32.66 -35.17 -10.70
CA PRO A 8 -31.74 -34.13 -11.15
C PRO A 8 -31.20 -33.34 -9.95
N HIS A 9 -30.18 -33.85 -9.27
CA HIS A 9 -29.41 -33.06 -8.27
C HIS A 9 -27.99 -33.64 -8.16
N ALA A 10 -27.11 -33.35 -9.14
CA ALA A 10 -25.69 -33.76 -9.03
C ALA A 10 -24.68 -32.87 -9.78
N PHE A 11 -25.11 -31.84 -10.52
CA PHE A 11 -24.20 -31.14 -11.44
C PHE A 11 -23.59 -29.83 -10.92
N CYS A 12 -24.26 -29.05 -10.04
CA CYS A 12 -23.71 -27.77 -9.57
C CYS A 12 -22.74 -27.84 -8.37
N ALA A 13 -22.76 -28.89 -7.54
CA ALA A 13 -21.88 -28.98 -6.37
C ALA A 13 -20.46 -29.53 -6.67
N THR A 14 -20.22 -29.96 -7.91
CA THR A 14 -18.99 -30.66 -8.29
C THR A 14 -17.90 -29.73 -8.79
N ILE A 15 -18.23 -28.52 -9.27
CA ILE A 15 -17.25 -27.57 -9.82
C ILE A 15 -16.46 -26.85 -8.70
N VAL A 16 -17.09 -26.55 -7.55
CA VAL A 16 -16.39 -25.90 -6.42
C VAL A 16 -15.54 -26.87 -5.59
N ASN A 17 -15.82 -28.18 -5.63
CA ASN A 17 -15.06 -29.19 -4.88
C ASN A 17 -13.95 -29.88 -5.69
N LYS A 18 -13.85 -29.66 -7.00
CA LYS A 18 -12.81 -30.30 -7.86
C LYS A 18 -11.95 -29.34 -8.67
N VAL A 19 -12.19 -28.03 -8.61
CA VAL A 19 -11.35 -27.02 -9.26
C VAL A 19 -11.10 -25.87 -8.25
N ASN A 20 -10.07 -26.02 -7.42
CA ASN A 20 -9.53 -24.89 -6.64
C ASN A 20 -8.66 -24.04 -7.60
N ILE A 21 -9.31 -23.14 -8.34
CA ILE A 21 -8.61 -22.01 -8.96
C ILE A 21 -8.07 -21.14 -7.83
N ALA A 22 -6.82 -20.71 -7.93
CA ALA A 22 -6.25 -19.69 -7.06
C ALA A 22 -6.94 -18.34 -7.32
N VAL A 23 -8.17 -18.17 -6.83
CA VAL A 23 -8.89 -16.89 -6.92
C VAL A 23 -8.35 -15.99 -5.81
N ILE A 24 -7.47 -15.05 -6.14
CA ILE A 24 -7.08 -13.96 -5.24
C ILE A 24 -8.23 -12.95 -5.24
N LEU A 25 -9.13 -13.07 -4.26
CA LEU A 25 -10.26 -12.17 -4.05
C LEU A 25 -9.74 -10.78 -3.64
N HIS A 26 -9.95 -9.78 -4.52
CA HIS A 26 -9.69 -8.37 -4.22
C HIS A 26 -10.93 -7.74 -3.57
N LEU A 27 -10.74 -7.11 -2.40
CA LEU A 27 -11.80 -6.51 -1.57
C LEU A 27 -11.68 -4.98 -1.59
N LYS A 28 -12.73 -4.25 -2.04
CA LYS A 28 -12.74 -2.77 -2.02
C LYS A 28 -13.23 -2.18 -0.68
N SER A 29 -14.25 -2.78 -0.04
CA SER A 29 -14.77 -2.35 1.27
C SER A 29 -15.88 -3.30 1.76
N VAL A 30 -16.03 -3.49 3.08
CA VAL A 30 -17.21 -4.17 3.68
C VAL A 30 -18.24 -3.14 4.12
N LYS A 31 -19.46 -3.17 3.56
CA LYS A 31 -20.60 -2.36 4.02
C LYS A 31 -21.42 -3.14 5.06
N MET A 32 -21.82 -2.47 6.15
CA MET A 32 -22.71 -3.02 7.17
C MET A 32 -24.11 -2.39 7.04
N THR A 33 -25.16 -3.19 6.87
CA THR A 33 -26.55 -2.71 6.76
C THR A 33 -27.40 -3.24 7.92
N SER A 34 -28.22 -2.36 8.53
CA SER A 34 -29.17 -2.74 9.58
C SER A 34 -30.59 -2.30 9.18
N LYS A 35 -31.32 -3.12 8.42
CA LYS A 35 -32.74 -2.86 8.08
C LYS A 35 -33.67 -3.51 9.11
N LYS A 36 -34.59 -2.73 9.69
CA LYS A 36 -35.76 -3.21 10.45
C LYS A 36 -36.89 -3.51 9.47
N LEU A 37 -37.39 -4.74 9.43
CA LEU A 37 -38.57 -5.10 8.64
C LEU A 37 -39.87 -4.67 9.36
N LYS A 38 -40.72 -3.93 8.64
CA LYS A 38 -42.14 -3.71 8.92
C LYS A 38 -42.92 -4.47 7.85
N VAL A 39 -43.93 -5.24 8.26
CA VAL A 39 -44.84 -5.99 7.39
C VAL A 39 -46.10 -5.16 7.19
N GLU A 40 -46.47 -4.87 5.95
CA GLU A 40 -47.82 -4.51 5.52
C GLU A 40 -48.16 -5.30 4.24
N ALA A 41 -49.45 -5.62 4.10
CA ALA A 41 -50.03 -6.66 3.26
C ALA A 41 -50.78 -6.10 2.03
N ASP A 42 -50.85 -6.96 1.00
CA ASP A 42 -51.88 -7.18 -0.05
C ASP A 42 -52.41 -6.00 -0.90
N ASP A 43 -52.34 -6.11 -2.25
CA ASP A 43 -53.44 -6.62 -3.10
C ASP A 43 -53.23 -6.37 -4.63
N ASP A 44 -53.37 -7.46 -5.39
CA ASP A 44 -54.08 -7.67 -6.68
C ASP A 44 -53.76 -7.02 -8.06
N GLU A 45 -53.55 -7.95 -9.02
CA GLU A 45 -54.18 -8.16 -10.35
C GLU A 45 -53.85 -7.30 -11.62
N GLN A 46 -53.40 -8.00 -12.68
CA GLN A 46 -54.12 -8.34 -13.94
C GLN A 46 -53.36 -8.18 -15.29
N ASN A 47 -53.23 -9.31 -16.01
CA ASN A 47 -53.37 -9.55 -17.47
C ASN A 47 -52.48 -8.84 -18.52
N ARG A 48 -51.71 -9.62 -19.30
CA ARG A 48 -52.05 -10.01 -20.70
C ARG A 48 -50.98 -10.90 -21.37
N MET A 49 -51.47 -11.96 -22.02
CA MET A 49 -50.76 -12.82 -22.97
C MET A 49 -50.43 -12.10 -24.28
N ASP A 50 -49.29 -12.42 -24.91
CA ASP A 50 -49.23 -12.67 -26.36
C ASP A 50 -47.97 -13.46 -26.75
N ALA A 51 -48.18 -14.41 -27.67
CA ALA A 51 -47.22 -15.40 -28.13
C ALA A 51 -46.57 -15.02 -29.48
N LYS A 52 -45.33 -15.48 -29.70
CA LYS A 52 -44.69 -15.93 -30.97
C LYS A 52 -43.16 -15.84 -30.80
N SER A 53 -42.25 -16.68 -31.31
CA SER A 53 -42.20 -17.97 -32.04
C SER A 53 -40.88 -17.94 -32.84
N GLY A 54 -40.02 -18.94 -32.70
CA GLY A 54 -38.91 -19.26 -33.63
C GLY A 54 -37.59 -18.55 -33.33
N SER A 55 -36.41 -19.16 -33.44
CA SER A 55 -36.03 -20.50 -33.89
C SER A 55 -34.58 -20.77 -33.49
N GLU A 56 -34.29 -22.05 -33.31
CA GLU A 56 -33.02 -22.70 -32.99
C GLU A 56 -31.84 -22.26 -33.87
N ASP A 57 -30.63 -22.23 -33.30
CA ASP A 57 -29.54 -23.05 -33.84
C ASP A 57 -28.42 -23.25 -32.81
N SER A 58 -28.11 -24.52 -32.59
CA SER A 58 -27.08 -25.10 -31.73
C SER A 58 -25.77 -25.30 -32.48
N SER A 59 -24.63 -25.11 -31.83
CA SER A 59 -23.46 -25.93 -32.10
C SER A 59 -22.52 -25.96 -30.89
N ASP A 60 -22.54 -27.11 -30.22
CA ASP A 60 -21.56 -27.55 -29.24
C ASP A 60 -20.22 -27.83 -29.93
N GLU A 61 -19.13 -27.20 -29.46
CA GLU A 61 -17.78 -27.73 -29.61
C GLU A 61 -17.08 -27.69 -28.25
N GLU A 62 -16.90 -28.88 -27.66
CA GLU A 62 -16.09 -29.13 -26.48
C GLU A 62 -14.61 -28.90 -26.81
N ASN A 63 -14.00 -27.87 -26.22
CA ASN A 63 -12.54 -27.69 -26.23
C ASN A 63 -12.02 -27.73 -24.77
N GLU A 64 -11.33 -28.82 -24.43
CA GLU A 64 -10.51 -28.93 -23.23
C GLU A 64 -9.27 -28.04 -23.37
N GLU A 65 -9.39 -26.75 -23.01
CA GLU A 65 -8.23 -25.87 -22.81
C GLU A 65 -7.88 -25.79 -21.32
N ALA A 66 -6.66 -26.24 -20.98
CA ALA A 66 -6.07 -26.04 -19.67
C ALA A 66 -5.79 -24.53 -19.46
N TYR A 67 -6.41 -23.96 -18.43
CA TYR A 67 -6.30 -22.53 -18.08
C TYR A 67 -4.88 -22.21 -17.59
N GLU A 68 -4.13 -21.43 -18.37
CA GLU A 68 -2.94 -20.69 -17.92
C GLU A 68 -3.29 -19.21 -17.84
N GLY A 69 -3.85 -18.77 -16.71
CA GLY A 69 -4.20 -17.37 -16.48
C GLY A 69 -4.46 -17.07 -15.01
N ASP A 70 -3.69 -16.13 -14.45
CA ASP A 70 -3.82 -15.61 -13.08
C ASP A 70 -4.84 -14.45 -13.07
N GLU A 71 -6.06 -14.72 -13.53
CA GLU A 71 -7.15 -13.73 -13.57
C GLU A 71 -7.80 -13.60 -12.18
N GLY A 72 -7.41 -12.58 -11.43
CA GLY A 72 -8.02 -12.26 -10.14
C GLY A 72 -9.44 -11.71 -10.30
N ILE A 73 -10.44 -12.43 -9.81
CA ILE A 73 -11.83 -11.96 -9.71
C ILE A 73 -11.94 -11.00 -8.51
N THR A 74 -12.43 -9.78 -8.75
CA THR A 74 -12.71 -8.80 -7.69
C THR A 74 -14.13 -9.01 -7.19
N VAL A 75 -14.31 -9.29 -5.90
CA VAL A 75 -15.61 -9.58 -5.28
C VAL A 75 -15.79 -8.70 -4.06
N ASP A 76 -16.86 -7.91 -4.04
CA ASP A 76 -17.24 -7.12 -2.87
C ASP A 76 -17.99 -8.01 -1.87
N PHE A 77 -17.76 -7.80 -0.57
CA PHE A 77 -18.46 -8.53 0.49
C PHE A 77 -19.23 -7.57 1.39
N GLU A 78 -20.40 -8.00 1.85
CA GLU A 78 -21.19 -7.33 2.87
C GLU A 78 -21.34 -8.18 4.12
N GLY A 79 -21.36 -7.51 5.27
CA GLY A 79 -21.69 -8.11 6.56
C GLY A 79 -23.13 -7.76 6.93
N ARG A 80 -23.96 -8.78 7.16
CA ARG A 80 -25.34 -8.59 7.62
C ARG A 80 -25.74 -9.62 8.67
N ASN A 81 -26.86 -9.39 9.35
CA ASN A 81 -27.36 -10.33 10.35
C ASN A 81 -27.80 -11.65 9.69
N PRO A 82 -27.65 -12.80 10.37
CA PRO A 82 -28.13 -14.10 9.87
C PRO A 82 -29.65 -14.11 9.64
N ILE A 83 -30.10 -14.77 8.59
CA ILE A 83 -31.53 -15.02 8.26
C ILE A 83 -31.77 -16.51 7.92
N ASP A 84 -33.03 -16.94 7.84
CA ASP A 84 -33.41 -18.34 7.59
C ASP A 84 -32.72 -18.99 6.37
N PRO A 85 -32.61 -18.31 5.21
CA PRO A 85 -31.82 -18.79 4.07
C PRO A 85 -30.33 -19.06 4.33
N ASP A 86 -29.73 -18.54 5.40
CA ASP A 86 -28.31 -18.71 5.69
C ASP A 86 -28.00 -20.02 6.44
N LEU A 87 -29.03 -20.77 6.85
CA LEU A 87 -28.91 -21.93 7.74
C LEU A 87 -27.94 -22.98 7.18
N ASP A 88 -28.05 -23.33 5.91
CA ASP A 88 -27.21 -24.36 5.29
C ASP A 88 -25.76 -23.90 5.11
N GLY A 89 -25.55 -22.62 4.78
CA GLY A 89 -24.21 -22.02 4.67
C GLY A 89 -23.49 -21.97 6.03
N ILE A 90 -24.21 -21.59 7.09
CA ILE A 90 -23.69 -21.62 8.46
C ILE A 90 -23.39 -23.06 8.88
N LYS A 91 -24.28 -24.01 8.58
CA LYS A 91 -24.08 -25.44 8.87
C LYS A 91 -22.83 -25.99 8.17
N GLN A 92 -22.56 -25.58 6.93
CA GLN A 92 -21.35 -25.97 6.20
C GLN A 92 -20.08 -25.48 6.90
N LEU A 93 -20.04 -24.20 7.32
CA LEU A 93 -18.90 -23.64 8.07
C LEU A 93 -18.69 -24.37 9.40
N LEU A 94 -19.77 -24.63 10.14
CA LEU A 94 -19.73 -25.41 11.38
C LEU A 94 -19.24 -26.85 11.15
N GLY A 95 -19.58 -27.45 10.01
CA GLY A 95 -19.10 -28.79 9.62
C GLY A 95 -17.60 -28.86 9.39
N GLN A 96 -16.98 -27.77 8.92
CA GLN A 96 -15.52 -27.67 8.81
C GLN A 96 -14.84 -27.55 10.18
N LEU A 97 -15.51 -26.92 11.15
CA LEU A 97 -14.99 -26.75 12.50
C LEU A 97 -15.11 -28.05 13.31
N PHE A 98 -16.27 -28.71 13.25
CA PHE A 98 -16.64 -29.90 14.01
C PHE A 98 -16.64 -31.19 13.15
N VAL A 99 -15.53 -31.44 12.44
CA VAL A 99 -15.41 -32.57 11.50
C VAL A 99 -15.70 -33.91 12.20
N LYS A 100 -16.68 -34.67 11.70
CA LYS A 100 -17.12 -35.97 12.25
C LYS A 100 -17.47 -35.95 13.75
N ALA A 101 -17.71 -34.77 14.33
CA ALA A 101 -18.20 -34.68 15.69
C ALA A 101 -19.68 -35.10 15.73
N HIS A 102 -20.08 -35.81 16.79
CA HIS A 102 -21.48 -36.16 17.03
C HIS A 102 -22.26 -34.97 17.63
N ILE A 103 -22.26 -33.84 16.92
CA ILE A 103 -22.96 -32.60 17.30
C ILE A 103 -24.05 -32.32 16.27
N ASP A 104 -25.26 -32.00 16.72
CA ASP A 104 -26.34 -31.54 15.85
C ASP A 104 -26.05 -30.12 15.34
N LEU A 105 -25.39 -30.04 14.19
CA LEU A 105 -25.01 -28.78 13.55
C LEU A 105 -26.22 -28.03 13.00
N THR A 106 -27.32 -28.72 12.69
CA THR A 106 -28.57 -28.09 12.24
C THR A 106 -29.21 -27.33 13.40
N GLU A 107 -29.25 -27.92 14.60
CA GLU A 107 -29.74 -27.23 15.80
C GLU A 107 -28.86 -26.00 16.14
N LEU A 108 -27.53 -26.09 16.03
CA LEU A 108 -26.64 -24.93 16.25
C LEU A 108 -26.81 -23.82 15.20
N ALA A 109 -26.88 -24.17 13.91
CA ALA A 109 -27.11 -23.19 12.85
C ALA A 109 -28.48 -22.50 13.02
N GLY A 110 -29.51 -23.27 13.39
CA GLY A 110 -30.83 -22.72 13.70
C GLY A 110 -30.81 -21.74 14.88
N VAL A 111 -29.98 -21.96 15.90
CA VAL A 111 -29.79 -21.00 17.00
C VAL A 111 -29.16 -19.70 16.50
N VAL A 112 -28.14 -19.77 15.63
CA VAL A 112 -27.46 -18.59 15.06
C VAL A 112 -28.44 -17.74 14.25
N VAL A 113 -29.26 -18.39 13.43
CA VAL A 113 -30.30 -17.73 12.63
C VAL A 113 -31.39 -17.11 13.51
N ALA A 114 -31.88 -17.85 14.52
CA ALA A 114 -32.92 -17.36 15.43
C ALA A 114 -32.45 -16.18 16.30
N GLN A 115 -31.14 -16.02 16.52
CA GLN A 115 -30.54 -14.90 17.27
C GLN A 115 -30.06 -13.75 16.36
N ASN A 116 -30.85 -13.41 15.33
CA ASN A 116 -30.58 -12.38 14.30
C ASN A 116 -30.29 -10.94 14.79
N TYR A 117 -30.07 -10.72 16.08
CA TYR A 117 -29.70 -9.46 16.71
C TYR A 117 -28.29 -9.48 17.34
N VAL A 118 -27.60 -10.64 17.36
CA VAL A 118 -26.19 -10.78 17.79
C VAL A 118 -25.43 -11.68 16.82
N GLY A 119 -24.53 -11.07 16.06
CA GLY A 119 -23.63 -11.71 15.10
C GLY A 119 -23.96 -11.36 13.65
N SER A 120 -23.01 -11.67 12.78
CA SER A 120 -23.07 -11.32 11.36
C SER A 120 -22.59 -12.49 10.50
N VAL A 121 -23.21 -12.65 9.34
CA VAL A 121 -22.73 -13.48 8.22
C VAL A 121 -22.07 -12.59 7.18
N LEU A 122 -21.08 -13.14 6.48
CA LEU A 122 -20.39 -12.50 5.37
C LEU A 122 -20.91 -13.08 4.05
N LYS A 123 -21.40 -12.21 3.16
CA LYS A 123 -21.90 -12.56 1.83
C LYS A 123 -21.27 -11.70 0.74
N GLN A 124 -21.31 -12.17 -0.50
CA GLN A 124 -20.94 -11.36 -1.65
C GLN A 124 -21.98 -10.26 -1.86
N ALA A 125 -21.53 -9.03 -2.07
CA ALA A 125 -22.37 -7.88 -2.36
C ALA A 125 -22.58 -7.77 -3.88
N TYR A 126 -23.85 -7.62 -4.30
CA TYR A 126 -24.23 -7.25 -5.65
C TYR A 126 -24.70 -5.79 -5.63
N ASN A 127 -24.32 -4.99 -6.63
CA ASN A 127 -24.85 -3.63 -6.77
C ASN A 127 -26.15 -3.74 -7.56
N ASP A 128 -27.27 -3.28 -6.98
CA ASP A 128 -28.60 -3.17 -7.61
C ASP A 128 -28.63 -2.11 -8.75
N ALA A 129 -27.60 -2.02 -9.58
CA ALA A 129 -27.47 -1.02 -10.65
C ALA A 129 -27.33 -1.63 -12.05
N ASP A 130 -27.29 -2.95 -12.18
CA ASP A 130 -27.07 -3.63 -13.48
C ASP A 130 -28.07 -4.76 -13.79
N ASP A 131 -29.24 -4.85 -13.14
CA ASP A 131 -30.28 -5.84 -13.50
C ASP A 131 -31.68 -5.20 -13.56
N ASP A 132 -32.06 -4.71 -14.74
CA ASP A 132 -33.44 -4.42 -15.17
C ASP A 132 -33.95 -5.54 -16.12
N GLU A 133 -33.60 -6.80 -15.85
CA GLU A 133 -34.20 -7.96 -16.53
C GLU A 133 -34.72 -8.96 -15.48
N GLU A 134 -35.99 -8.79 -15.11
CA GLU A 134 -36.78 -9.80 -14.41
C GLU A 134 -37.13 -10.93 -15.38
N ASP A 135 -36.26 -11.94 -15.50
CA ASP A 135 -36.60 -13.25 -16.05
C ASP A 135 -37.31 -14.08 -14.96
N GLU A 136 -38.63 -13.93 -14.86
CA GLU A 136 -39.52 -14.93 -14.25
C GLU A 136 -39.61 -16.15 -15.17
N ASP A 137 -38.70 -17.11 -15.03
CA ASP A 137 -38.95 -18.55 -15.17
C ASP A 137 -37.62 -19.33 -15.21
N THR A 138 -36.98 -19.47 -14.05
CA THR A 138 -36.10 -20.61 -13.78
C THR A 138 -36.11 -20.93 -12.29
N ASP A 139 -36.67 -22.08 -11.93
CA ASP A 139 -36.56 -22.70 -10.60
C ASP A 139 -35.14 -23.30 -10.43
N MET A 140 -34.13 -22.45 -10.64
CA MET A 140 -32.71 -22.70 -10.40
C MET A 140 -32.35 -21.93 -9.14
N GLY A 141 -32.05 -22.65 -8.06
CA GLY A 141 -31.79 -22.09 -6.74
C GLY A 141 -30.90 -20.84 -6.79
N ASP A 142 -31.49 -19.73 -6.36
CA ASP A 142 -30.91 -18.40 -6.22
C ASP A 142 -29.39 -18.44 -5.86
N PRO A 143 -28.50 -17.86 -6.68
CA PRO A 143 -27.08 -17.74 -6.37
C PRO A 143 -26.78 -16.98 -5.06
N CYS A 144 -27.75 -16.27 -4.47
CA CYS A 144 -27.60 -15.42 -3.29
C CYS A 144 -27.40 -16.13 -1.94
N GLN A 145 -27.18 -17.46 -1.90
CA GLN A 145 -27.19 -18.20 -0.62
C GLN A 145 -25.82 -18.63 -0.06
N VAL A 146 -24.70 -18.36 -0.74
CA VAL A 146 -23.38 -18.78 -0.20
C VAL A 146 -22.93 -17.87 0.96
N VAL A 147 -22.78 -18.45 2.15
CA VAL A 147 -22.23 -17.79 3.35
C VAL A 147 -20.73 -18.02 3.41
N PHE A 148 -19.95 -16.95 3.31
CA PHE A 148 -18.48 -17.00 3.26
C PHE A 148 -17.82 -16.90 4.64
N GLY A 149 -18.56 -16.45 5.65
CA GLY A 149 -18.10 -16.37 7.02
C GLY A 149 -19.22 -16.08 8.01
N VAL A 150 -18.98 -16.37 9.28
CA VAL A 150 -19.89 -16.13 10.40
C VAL A 150 -19.11 -15.72 11.65
N THR A 151 -19.52 -14.61 12.25
CA THR A 151 -19.00 -14.13 13.53
C THR A 151 -20.17 -13.92 14.49
N THR A 152 -20.31 -14.75 15.52
CA THR A 152 -21.42 -14.69 16.48
C THR A 152 -21.04 -15.30 17.83
N VAL A 153 -21.88 -15.12 18.85
CA VAL A 153 -21.75 -15.78 20.15
C VAL A 153 -23.04 -16.50 20.50
N ILE A 154 -22.94 -17.78 20.87
CA ILE A 154 -24.07 -18.56 21.40
C ILE A 154 -23.93 -18.66 22.92
N ASN A 155 -24.95 -18.22 23.67
CA ASN A 155 -24.96 -18.36 25.12
C ASN A 155 -25.18 -19.84 25.52
N LEU A 156 -24.11 -20.52 25.95
CA LEU A 156 -24.18 -21.93 26.35
C LEU A 156 -24.89 -22.11 27.70
N ALA A 157 -24.90 -21.10 28.57
CA ALA A 157 -25.55 -21.16 29.88
C ALA A 157 -27.08 -21.19 29.77
N ASN A 158 -27.64 -20.47 28.79
CA ASN A 158 -29.09 -20.33 28.61
C ASN A 158 -29.71 -21.32 27.61
N LYS A 159 -28.88 -22.21 27.05
CA LYS A 159 -29.27 -23.18 26.01
C LYS A 159 -28.91 -24.62 26.40
N GLN A 160 -28.89 -24.93 27.70
CA GLN A 160 -28.49 -26.26 28.23
C GLN A 160 -29.42 -27.38 27.75
N GLU A 161 -30.68 -27.04 27.44
CA GLU A 161 -31.71 -27.96 26.98
C GLU A 161 -31.46 -28.50 25.58
N LEU A 162 -30.71 -27.76 24.74
CA LEU A 162 -30.41 -28.15 23.37
C LEU A 162 -29.54 -29.41 23.33
N ALA A 163 -29.82 -30.31 22.38
CA ALA A 163 -29.05 -31.53 22.21
C ALA A 163 -27.62 -31.21 21.77
N ALA A 164 -27.44 -30.24 20.89
CA ALA A 164 -26.16 -29.82 20.36
C ALA A 164 -25.24 -29.22 21.44
N VAL A 165 -25.79 -28.46 22.40
CA VAL A 165 -25.01 -27.91 23.53
C VAL A 165 -24.52 -29.01 24.46
N ARG A 166 -25.36 -30.01 24.75
CA ARG A 166 -24.98 -31.19 25.54
C ARG A 166 -23.92 -32.02 24.83
N GLN A 167 -24.05 -32.22 23.53
CA GLN A 167 -23.08 -32.94 22.70
C GLN A 167 -21.75 -32.19 22.61
N LEU A 168 -21.78 -30.87 22.43
CA LEU A 168 -20.58 -30.02 22.39
C LEU A 168 -19.81 -30.09 23.71
N LYS A 169 -20.49 -29.93 24.85
CA LYS A 169 -19.85 -30.04 26.18
C LYS A 169 -19.23 -31.41 26.37
N LYS A 170 -19.96 -32.48 26.03
CA LYS A 170 -19.45 -33.85 26.10
C LYS A 170 -18.19 -34.02 25.25
N MET A 171 -18.19 -33.53 24.01
CA MET A 171 -17.03 -33.58 23.12
C MET A 171 -15.82 -32.83 23.71
N VAL A 172 -16.02 -31.62 24.24
CA VAL A 172 -14.95 -30.83 24.85
C VAL A 172 -14.33 -31.58 26.02
N PHE A 173 -15.13 -32.17 26.91
CA PHE A 173 -14.61 -32.91 28.06
C PHE A 173 -13.91 -34.22 27.65
N GLU A 174 -14.48 -35.00 26.73
CA GLU A 174 -13.83 -36.23 26.24
C GLU A 174 -12.47 -35.94 25.59
N LYS A 175 -12.35 -34.83 24.85
CA LYS A 175 -11.07 -34.42 24.25
C LYS A 175 -10.14 -33.81 25.31
N ALA A 176 -10.64 -33.02 26.24
CA ALA A 176 -9.84 -32.43 27.32
C ALA A 176 -9.21 -33.51 28.21
N GLU A 177 -9.98 -34.53 28.61
CA GLU A 177 -9.47 -35.66 29.42
C GLU A 177 -8.37 -36.45 28.72
N LYS A 178 -8.33 -36.42 27.39
CA LYS A 178 -7.35 -37.14 26.58
C LYS A 178 -6.12 -36.31 26.21
N TYR A 179 -6.28 -35.00 26.01
CA TYR A 179 -5.26 -34.14 25.39
C TYR A 179 -4.84 -32.92 26.24
N ALA A 180 -5.62 -32.55 27.26
CA ALA A 180 -5.34 -31.37 28.10
C ALA A 180 -4.58 -31.74 29.39
N THR A 181 -3.98 -30.73 30.03
CA THR A 181 -3.39 -30.88 31.36
C THR A 181 -4.46 -30.90 32.45
N GLU A 182 -4.17 -31.48 33.62
CA GLU A 182 -5.11 -31.50 34.76
C GLU A 182 -5.59 -30.09 35.16
N LEU A 183 -4.69 -29.09 35.09
CA LEU A 183 -5.02 -27.69 35.34
C LEU A 183 -6.02 -27.15 34.31
N ALA A 184 -5.79 -27.41 33.02
CA ALA A 184 -6.70 -27.00 31.96
C ALA A 184 -8.07 -27.67 32.09
N ILE A 185 -8.12 -28.97 32.40
CA ILE A 185 -9.38 -29.71 32.63
C ILE A 185 -10.18 -29.05 33.76
N GLN A 186 -9.53 -28.68 34.87
CA GLN A 186 -10.21 -27.98 35.97
C GLN A 186 -10.78 -26.63 35.53
N GLN A 187 -10.02 -25.84 34.77
CA GLN A 187 -10.47 -24.56 34.24
C GLN A 187 -11.68 -24.71 33.29
N PHE A 188 -11.68 -25.72 32.43
CA PHE A 188 -12.82 -26.03 31.56
C PHE A 188 -14.05 -26.50 32.36
N ARG A 189 -13.88 -27.32 33.41
CA ARG A 189 -14.98 -27.73 34.31
C ARG A 189 -15.56 -26.53 35.05
N ASP A 190 -14.71 -25.66 35.59
CA ASP A 190 -15.13 -24.45 36.28
C ASP A 190 -15.94 -23.51 35.38
N ALA A 191 -15.57 -23.41 34.10
CA ALA A 191 -16.26 -22.55 33.13
C ALA A 191 -17.56 -23.16 32.57
N LEU A 192 -17.64 -24.48 32.39
CA LEU A 192 -18.76 -25.13 31.68
C LEU A 192 -19.77 -25.87 32.59
N GLU A 193 -19.40 -26.23 33.82
CA GLU A 193 -20.24 -27.03 34.75
C GLU A 193 -20.58 -26.34 36.08
N SER A 194 -19.74 -25.44 36.59
CA SER A 194 -19.85 -24.92 37.98
C SER A 194 -21.14 -24.17 38.31
N GLY A 195 -21.96 -23.81 37.30
CA GLY A 195 -23.23 -23.09 37.44
C GLY A 195 -23.12 -21.63 37.93
N SER A 196 -21.93 -21.25 38.40
CA SER A 196 -21.60 -19.93 38.96
C SER A 196 -21.08 -18.92 37.94
N LYS A 197 -20.61 -19.42 36.78
CA LYS A 197 -20.02 -18.62 35.70
C LYS A 197 -20.74 -18.86 34.38
N THR A 198 -20.88 -17.82 33.57
CA THR A 198 -21.54 -17.90 32.26
C THR A 198 -20.50 -18.00 31.14
N THR A 199 -20.73 -18.93 30.21
CA THR A 199 -19.82 -19.16 29.08
C THR A 199 -20.56 -18.99 27.75
N GLY A 200 -19.98 -18.21 26.84
CA GLY A 200 -20.45 -18.07 25.46
C GLY A 200 -19.57 -18.88 24.51
N LEU A 201 -20.16 -19.52 23.50
CA LEU A 201 -19.42 -20.10 22.38
C LEU A 201 -19.19 -19.01 21.35
N LEU A 202 -17.94 -18.54 21.23
CA LEU A 202 -17.53 -17.58 20.22
C LEU A 202 -17.24 -18.33 18.91
N LEU A 203 -18.06 -18.09 17.90
CA LEU A 203 -17.87 -18.58 16.55
C LEU A 203 -17.29 -17.46 15.70
N ASN A 204 -16.12 -17.70 15.12
CA ASN A 204 -15.48 -16.79 14.18
C ASN A 204 -14.89 -17.62 13.05
N GLU A 205 -15.74 -17.99 12.10
CA GLU A 205 -15.40 -18.93 11.03
C GLU A 205 -15.53 -18.28 9.66
N ARG A 206 -14.65 -18.63 8.74
CA ARG A 206 -14.67 -18.16 7.36
C ARG A 206 -13.99 -19.15 6.41
N PHE A 207 -14.26 -18.99 5.12
CA PHE A 207 -13.55 -19.72 4.08
C PHE A 207 -12.05 -19.37 4.06
N ILE A 208 -11.24 -20.36 3.67
CA ILE A 208 -9.79 -20.20 3.48
C ILE A 208 -9.56 -19.15 2.38
N ASN A 209 -8.60 -18.25 2.59
CA ASN A 209 -8.23 -17.11 1.71
C ASN A 209 -9.05 -15.81 1.86
N ILE A 210 -9.96 -15.70 2.82
CA ILE A 210 -10.57 -14.40 3.16
C ILE A 210 -9.61 -13.60 4.07
N PRO A 211 -9.28 -12.33 3.76
CA PRO A 211 -8.29 -11.56 4.53
C PRO A 211 -8.70 -11.27 5.98
N ALA A 212 -7.72 -11.24 6.89
CA ALA A 212 -7.90 -10.86 8.30
C ALA A 212 -8.56 -9.48 8.52
N ALA A 213 -8.41 -8.58 7.54
CA ALA A 213 -9.02 -7.25 7.57
C ALA A 213 -10.56 -7.27 7.68
N VAL A 214 -11.20 -8.34 7.20
CA VAL A 214 -12.66 -8.52 7.27
C VAL A 214 -13.12 -8.89 8.69
N CYS A 215 -12.26 -9.54 9.49
CA CYS A 215 -12.60 -9.95 10.85
C CYS A 215 -12.80 -8.77 11.81
N VAL A 216 -12.04 -7.68 11.65
CA VAL A 216 -12.08 -6.51 12.54
C VAL A 216 -13.48 -5.89 12.60
N PRO A 217 -14.10 -5.46 11.48
CA PRO A 217 -15.44 -4.86 11.53
C PRO A 217 -16.52 -5.84 12.02
N MET A 218 -16.38 -7.14 11.73
CA MET A 218 -17.32 -8.16 12.22
C MET A 218 -17.24 -8.35 13.74
N CYS A 219 -16.05 -8.41 14.32
CA CYS A 219 -15.85 -8.48 15.77
C CYS A 219 -16.26 -7.18 16.49
N GLU A 220 -15.96 -6.01 15.92
CA GLU A 220 -16.41 -4.73 16.47
C GLU A 220 -17.95 -4.62 16.48
N ASN A 221 -18.61 -5.08 15.40
CA ASN A 221 -20.06 -5.13 15.36
C ASN A 221 -20.63 -6.08 16.40
N LEU A 222 -20.07 -7.30 16.53
CA LEU A 222 -20.45 -8.27 17.55
C LEU A 222 -20.37 -7.68 18.97
N LEU A 223 -19.28 -6.99 19.31
CA LEU A 223 -19.13 -6.31 20.61
C LEU A 223 -20.21 -5.24 20.82
N SER A 224 -20.52 -4.45 19.80
CA SER A 224 -21.56 -3.43 19.85
C SER A 224 -22.96 -4.03 20.03
N GLU A 225 -23.27 -5.11 19.30
CA GLU A 225 -24.55 -5.82 19.36
C GLU A 225 -24.77 -6.50 20.71
N MET A 226 -23.72 -7.11 21.26
CA MET A 226 -23.78 -7.70 22.60
C MET A 226 -24.09 -6.62 23.65
N GLU A 227 -23.46 -5.45 23.58
CA GLU A 227 -23.75 -4.35 24.50
C GLU A 227 -25.19 -3.81 24.34
N ARG A 228 -25.69 -3.73 23.10
CA ARG A 228 -27.09 -3.39 22.81
C ARG A 228 -28.06 -4.44 23.32
N ALA A 229 -27.72 -5.73 23.28
CA ALA A 229 -28.53 -6.80 23.83
C ALA A 229 -28.59 -6.71 25.36
N ARG A 230 -27.45 -6.42 26.02
CA ARG A 230 -27.36 -6.24 27.47
C ARG A 230 -28.20 -5.07 27.98
N THR A 231 -28.17 -3.93 27.29
CA THR A 231 -28.99 -2.76 27.64
C THR A 231 -30.50 -3.03 27.52
N LYS A 232 -30.90 -4.03 26.72
CA LYS A 232 -32.29 -4.51 26.60
C LYS A 232 -32.65 -5.63 27.59
N GLY A 233 -31.76 -5.96 28.54
CA GLY A 233 -31.98 -7.01 29.54
C GLY A 233 -31.79 -8.44 29.00
N MET A 234 -31.18 -8.61 27.82
CA MET A 234 -30.89 -9.93 27.26
C MET A 234 -29.63 -10.53 27.90
N PRO A 235 -29.55 -11.87 28.03
CA PRO A 235 -28.49 -12.56 28.77
C PRO A 235 -27.21 -12.72 27.92
N PHE A 236 -26.57 -11.63 27.50
CA PHE A 236 -25.29 -11.62 26.78
C PHE A 236 -24.15 -11.09 27.66
N THR A 237 -24.09 -11.56 28.90
CA THR A 237 -22.98 -11.30 29.82
C THR A 237 -22.27 -12.62 30.11
N PHE A 238 -20.98 -12.67 29.80
CA PHE A 238 -20.15 -13.87 29.92
C PHE A 238 -18.96 -13.62 30.83
N ASP A 239 -18.55 -14.64 31.58
CA ASP A 239 -17.27 -14.69 32.28
C ASP A 239 -16.18 -15.25 31.36
N TYR A 240 -16.55 -16.21 30.51
CA TYR A 240 -15.64 -16.85 29.55
C TYR A 240 -16.24 -16.99 28.15
N TYR A 241 -15.36 -17.02 27.16
CA TYR A 241 -15.66 -17.48 25.80
C TYR A 241 -14.94 -18.80 25.52
N LEU A 242 -15.69 -19.75 24.99
CA LEU A 242 -15.17 -20.98 24.39
C LEU A 242 -14.99 -20.73 22.89
N MET A 243 -13.81 -20.98 22.34
CA MET A 243 -13.51 -20.80 20.91
C MET A 243 -12.74 -22.00 20.38
N PHE A 244 -13.00 -22.36 19.12
CA PHE A 244 -12.26 -23.40 18.40
C PHE A 244 -11.43 -22.74 17.30
N VAL A 245 -10.20 -23.21 17.10
CA VAL A 245 -9.22 -22.66 16.17
C VAL A 245 -8.68 -23.78 15.28
N LYS A 246 -8.50 -23.48 13.98
CA LYS A 246 -8.05 -24.45 12.97
C LYS A 246 -6.62 -24.13 12.56
N TYR A 247 -5.67 -25.03 12.80
CA TYR A 247 -4.30 -24.84 12.36
C TYR A 247 -3.69 -26.13 11.80
N TYR A 248 -2.61 -25.98 11.05
CA TYR A 248 -1.87 -27.04 10.40
C TYR A 248 -0.43 -27.07 10.91
N GLN A 249 0.14 -28.26 11.06
CA GLN A 249 1.55 -28.44 11.43
C GLN A 249 2.31 -29.14 10.31
N GLN A 250 3.48 -28.61 9.97
CA GLN A 250 4.44 -29.31 9.11
C GLN A 250 5.29 -30.27 9.95
N ALA A 251 5.48 -31.49 9.47
CA ALA A 251 6.36 -32.45 10.12
C ALA A 251 7.79 -31.89 10.19
N ALA A 252 8.44 -32.03 11.36
CA ALA A 252 9.80 -31.54 11.56
C ALA A 252 10.78 -32.27 10.61
N ASP A 253 11.60 -31.50 9.89
CA ASP A 253 12.68 -32.01 9.04
C ASP A 253 14.03 -31.61 9.67
N GLY A 254 14.70 -32.58 10.30
CA GLY A 254 15.98 -32.38 10.98
C GLY A 254 15.90 -31.49 12.23
N ASP A 255 16.82 -30.51 12.33
CA ASP A 255 16.99 -29.59 13.48
C ASP A 255 16.02 -28.38 13.49
N LYS A 256 15.08 -28.30 12.53
CA LYS A 256 14.11 -27.20 12.46
C LYS A 256 12.87 -27.50 13.29
N PRO A 257 12.40 -26.57 14.16
CA PRO A 257 11.15 -26.75 14.90
C PRO A 257 9.97 -26.82 13.92
N ALA A 258 8.92 -27.55 14.30
CA ALA A 258 7.70 -27.69 13.50
C ALA A 258 7.05 -26.31 13.26
N GLU A 259 6.79 -25.98 12.01
CA GLU A 259 6.13 -24.73 11.60
C GLU A 259 4.60 -24.89 11.71
N VAL A 260 3.95 -23.89 12.30
CA VAL A 260 2.49 -23.86 12.53
C VAL A 260 1.87 -22.86 11.59
N LEU A 261 0.94 -23.31 10.74
CA LEU A 261 0.18 -22.48 9.82
C LEU A 261 -1.27 -22.38 10.29
N TYR A 262 -1.72 -21.18 10.67
CA TYR A 262 -3.12 -20.97 11.04
C TYR A 262 -4.01 -20.88 9.80
N SER A 263 -5.27 -21.34 9.91
CA SER A 263 -6.23 -21.16 8.81
C SER A 263 -6.60 -19.69 8.63
N ASN A 264 -6.59 -18.94 9.72
CA ASN A 264 -6.81 -17.50 9.76
C ASN A 264 -5.72 -16.86 10.65
N ASP A 265 -4.96 -15.93 10.09
CA ASP A 265 -3.79 -15.33 10.77
C ASP A 265 -4.15 -14.66 12.11
N GLU A 266 -5.35 -14.10 12.24
CA GLU A 266 -5.79 -13.44 13.48
C GLU A 266 -6.01 -14.40 14.67
N GLU A 267 -6.15 -15.71 14.43
CA GLU A 267 -6.40 -16.71 15.47
C GLU A 267 -5.24 -16.83 16.46
N GLU A 268 -4.03 -16.46 16.07
CA GLU A 268 -2.85 -16.40 16.95
C GLU A 268 -3.07 -15.49 18.17
N TYR A 269 -3.77 -14.36 17.99
CA TYR A 269 -4.02 -13.40 19.06
C TYR A 269 -5.03 -13.92 20.08
N PHE A 270 -6.03 -14.67 19.63
CA PHE A 270 -6.97 -15.35 20.53
C PHE A 270 -6.28 -16.42 21.37
N ILE A 271 -5.30 -17.13 20.79
CA ILE A 271 -4.50 -18.12 21.52
C ILE A 271 -3.65 -17.44 22.60
N LYS A 272 -2.95 -16.36 22.25
CA LYS A 272 -2.01 -15.67 23.15
C LYS A 272 -2.67 -15.21 24.45
N ASP A 273 -3.92 -14.75 24.37
CA ASP A 273 -4.65 -14.20 25.53
C ASP A 273 -5.62 -15.21 26.19
N SER A 274 -5.67 -16.45 25.69
CA SER A 274 -6.43 -17.54 26.31
C SER A 274 -5.87 -17.93 27.69
N CYS A 275 -6.76 -18.25 28.64
CA CYS A 275 -6.37 -18.66 29.99
C CYS A 275 -6.20 -20.18 30.14
N ALA A 276 -6.82 -20.96 29.24
CA ALA A 276 -6.64 -22.40 29.12
C ALA A 276 -6.79 -22.80 27.64
N SER A 277 -5.99 -23.77 27.20
CA SER A 277 -6.16 -24.37 25.87
C SER A 277 -5.64 -25.80 25.80
N PHE A 278 -6.13 -26.55 24.83
CA PHE A 278 -5.58 -27.84 24.42
C PHE A 278 -5.83 -28.05 22.93
N ASP A 279 -5.01 -28.88 22.29
CA ASP A 279 -5.16 -29.23 20.89
C ASP A 279 -5.30 -30.73 20.66
N TYR A 280 -5.96 -31.10 19.57
CA TYR A 280 -6.10 -32.48 19.14
C TYR A 280 -6.01 -32.58 17.62
N SER A 281 -5.40 -33.67 17.14
CA SER A 281 -5.29 -33.96 15.71
C SER A 281 -6.62 -34.46 15.15
N VAL A 282 -6.99 -33.95 13.97
CA VAL A 282 -8.15 -34.41 13.19
C VAL A 282 -7.74 -35.16 11.91
N GLN A 283 -6.46 -35.53 11.80
CA GLN A 283 -5.90 -36.18 10.60
C GLN A 283 -6.63 -37.47 10.20
N LYS A 284 -7.10 -38.27 11.18
CA LYS A 284 -7.88 -39.49 10.92
C LYS A 284 -9.34 -39.22 10.52
N GLU A 285 -9.79 -37.99 10.73
CA GLU A 285 -11.17 -37.55 10.56
C GLU A 285 -11.37 -36.80 9.23
N THR A 286 -10.30 -36.21 8.67
CA THR A 286 -10.28 -35.48 7.38
C THR A 286 -9.63 -36.28 6.24
N THR A 287 -10.24 -36.30 5.05
CA THR A 287 -9.68 -36.92 3.83
C THR A 287 -8.85 -35.96 2.97
N THR A 288 -8.77 -34.68 3.35
CA THR A 288 -8.17 -33.62 2.54
C THR A 288 -7.10 -32.89 3.36
N ALA A 289 -5.84 -33.16 3.04
CA ALA A 289 -4.73 -32.28 3.38
C ALA A 289 -4.75 -31.12 2.38
N LEU A 290 -5.57 -30.09 2.65
CA LEU A 290 -5.71 -28.90 1.79
C LEU A 290 -5.24 -27.66 2.55
N ALA A 291 -3.93 -27.51 2.64
CA ALA A 291 -3.23 -26.25 2.89
C ALA A 291 -1.84 -26.36 2.23
N GLY A 292 -1.41 -25.33 1.49
CA GLY A 292 -0.18 -25.33 0.68
C GLY A 292 -0.29 -24.40 -0.54
N GLN A 293 0.85 -24.08 -1.16
CA GLN A 293 0.92 -23.27 -2.40
C GLN A 293 0.82 -24.14 -3.66
N TRP A 294 0.58 -25.44 -3.50
CA TRP A 294 0.37 -26.42 -4.57
C TRP A 294 1.50 -26.45 -5.61
N GLN A 295 2.73 -26.31 -5.15
CA GLN A 295 3.92 -26.60 -5.95
C GLN A 295 4.27 -28.09 -5.85
N LYS A 296 4.89 -28.66 -6.89
CA LYS A 296 5.30 -30.09 -6.99
C LYS A 296 6.21 -30.63 -5.86
N LYS A 297 6.52 -29.83 -4.83
CA LYS A 297 7.41 -30.14 -3.70
C LYS A 297 6.81 -29.86 -2.30
N ASP A 298 5.52 -29.53 -2.18
CA ASP A 298 4.94 -29.22 -0.86
C ASP A 298 4.89 -30.45 0.07
N ALA A 299 5.26 -30.26 1.34
CA ALA A 299 5.23 -31.28 2.37
C ALA A 299 3.80 -31.49 2.90
N GLU A 300 3.44 -32.73 3.29
CA GLU A 300 2.12 -33.03 3.87
C GLU A 300 1.89 -32.27 5.20
N LEU A 301 0.88 -31.41 5.22
CA LEU A 301 0.46 -30.68 6.42
C LEU A 301 -0.55 -31.48 7.25
N GLN A 302 -0.34 -31.56 8.56
CA GLN A 302 -1.23 -32.27 9.49
C GLN A 302 -2.27 -31.32 10.09
N PRO A 303 -3.58 -31.60 9.99
CA PRO A 303 -4.62 -30.72 10.52
C PRO A 303 -4.88 -30.95 12.02
N PHE A 304 -4.95 -29.85 12.76
CA PHE A 304 -5.25 -29.80 14.19
C PHE A 304 -6.45 -28.88 14.48
N ARG A 305 -7.03 -29.09 15.66
CA ARG A 305 -8.02 -28.20 16.27
C ARG A 305 -7.51 -27.80 17.65
N LYS A 306 -7.51 -26.50 17.94
CA LYS A 306 -7.26 -25.98 19.28
C LYS A 306 -8.56 -25.53 19.92
N VAL A 307 -8.77 -25.89 21.17
CA VAL A 307 -9.91 -25.41 21.98
C VAL A 307 -9.37 -24.40 22.97
N LEU A 308 -9.96 -23.20 22.98
CA LEU A 308 -9.54 -22.06 23.78
C LEU A 308 -10.61 -21.69 24.78
N LEU A 309 -10.17 -21.34 25.99
CA LEU A 309 -10.97 -20.64 26.97
C LEU A 309 -10.39 -19.23 27.16
N ILE A 310 -11.21 -18.21 26.92
CA ILE A 310 -10.80 -16.80 26.94
C ILE A 310 -11.62 -16.06 28.00
N GLU A 311 -10.96 -15.29 28.86
CA GLU A 311 -11.66 -14.41 29.81
C GLU A 311 -12.40 -13.29 29.07
N ALA A 312 -13.67 -13.08 29.40
CA ALA A 312 -14.50 -12.15 28.64
C ALA A 312 -13.98 -10.69 28.66
N SER A 313 -13.27 -10.29 29.71
CA SER A 313 -12.62 -8.98 29.84
C SER A 313 -11.50 -8.74 28.82
N LYS A 314 -10.91 -9.79 28.25
CA LYS A 314 -9.79 -9.69 27.30
C LYS A 314 -10.23 -9.52 25.85
N LEU A 315 -11.46 -9.89 25.51
CA LEU A 315 -11.95 -9.87 24.12
C LEU A 315 -11.84 -8.48 23.44
N PRO A 316 -12.18 -7.34 24.08
CA PRO A 316 -11.99 -6.02 23.47
C PRO A 316 -10.51 -5.68 23.20
N GLY A 317 -9.61 -6.14 24.08
CA GLY A 317 -8.17 -5.98 23.91
C GLY A 317 -7.63 -6.78 22.72
N ILE A 318 -8.06 -8.04 22.59
CA ILE A 318 -7.71 -8.91 21.46
C ILE A 318 -8.15 -8.28 20.13
N VAL A 319 -9.40 -7.79 20.05
CA VAL A 319 -9.93 -7.12 18.84
C VAL A 319 -9.11 -5.87 18.50
N THR A 320 -8.70 -5.10 19.51
CA THR A 320 -7.82 -3.94 19.31
C THR A 320 -6.43 -4.33 18.81
N SER A 321 -5.85 -5.42 19.32
CA SER A 321 -4.57 -5.95 18.84
C SER A 321 -4.64 -6.43 17.39
N ILE A 322 -5.72 -7.11 16.99
CA ILE A 322 -5.96 -7.54 15.61
C ILE A 322 -6.14 -6.31 14.70
N LYS A 323 -6.90 -5.30 15.13
CA LYS A 323 -7.06 -4.03 14.40
C LYS A 323 -5.74 -3.31 14.17
N ASN A 324 -4.89 -3.24 15.20
CA ASN A 324 -3.57 -2.66 15.10
C ASN A 324 -2.66 -3.48 14.17
N LEU A 325 -2.73 -4.81 14.21
CA LEU A 325 -2.01 -5.65 13.26
C LEU A 325 -2.48 -5.37 11.84
N VAL A 326 -3.78 -5.43 11.54
CA VAL A 326 -4.32 -5.19 10.19
C VAL A 326 -3.90 -3.81 9.69
N SER A 327 -4.00 -2.79 10.55
CA SER A 327 -3.54 -1.42 10.24
C SER A 327 -2.02 -1.35 10.04
N SER A 328 -1.26 -2.13 10.81
CA SER A 328 0.19 -2.25 10.68
C SER A 328 0.61 -3.08 9.47
N VAL A 329 -0.18 -4.05 9.00
CA VAL A 329 0.10 -4.85 7.79
C VAL A 329 -0.13 -4.00 6.55
N THR A 330 -1.10 -3.08 6.57
CA THR A 330 -1.21 -2.02 5.55
C THR A 330 -0.08 -0.99 5.62
N ASN A 331 0.55 -0.79 6.79
CA ASN A 331 1.66 0.16 7.00
C ASN A 331 3.07 -0.48 7.00
N LYS A 332 3.19 -1.80 7.02
CA LYS A 332 4.47 -2.53 7.28
C LYS A 332 5.45 -2.41 6.13
N TYR A 333 4.98 -1.96 4.98
CA TYR A 333 5.77 -1.95 3.75
C TYR A 333 6.71 -0.77 3.61
N PHE A 334 6.68 0.22 4.52
CA PHE A 334 7.33 1.50 4.24
C PHE A 334 8.41 1.93 5.23
N LEU A 335 8.27 1.63 6.52
CA LEU A 335 9.31 1.96 7.49
C LEU A 335 10.00 0.67 7.97
N PRO A 336 11.34 0.63 7.99
CA PRO A 336 12.10 -0.57 8.37
C PRO A 336 12.13 -0.81 9.88
N CYS A 337 11.44 0.02 10.67
CA CYS A 337 11.30 -0.11 12.12
C CYS A 337 10.04 0.59 12.62
N ASP A 338 9.60 0.22 13.82
CA ASP A 338 8.47 0.85 14.50
C ASP A 338 8.80 2.29 14.92
N VAL A 339 7.86 3.21 14.68
CA VAL A 339 7.95 4.60 15.15
C VAL A 339 6.84 4.87 16.14
N VAL A 340 7.21 5.26 17.36
CA VAL A 340 6.27 5.42 18.47
C VAL A 340 6.36 6.82 19.07
N LEU A 341 5.21 7.44 19.30
CA LEU A 341 5.13 8.71 20.00
C LEU A 341 5.45 8.50 21.49
N VAL A 342 6.36 9.31 22.03
CA VAL A 342 6.82 9.28 23.42
C VAL A 342 6.22 10.49 24.15
N GLU A 343 5.25 10.25 25.02
CA GLU A 343 4.54 11.31 25.77
C GLU A 343 5.36 11.79 26.97
N ASP A 344 5.76 10.86 27.85
CA ASP A 344 6.60 11.13 29.01
C ASP A 344 8.00 10.58 28.78
N LEU A 345 8.95 11.49 28.55
CA LEU A 345 10.35 11.15 28.30
C LEU A 345 10.99 10.44 29.50
N ALA A 346 10.69 10.87 30.73
CA ALA A 346 11.28 10.30 31.94
C ALA A 346 10.70 8.91 32.25
N ALA A 347 9.39 8.73 32.12
CA ALA A 347 8.76 7.42 32.30
C ALA A 347 9.20 6.41 31.22
N SER A 348 9.32 6.85 29.97
CA SER A 348 9.66 5.96 28.84
C SER A 348 11.13 5.49 28.86
N LEU A 349 12.02 6.25 29.51
CA LEU A 349 13.42 5.86 29.72
C LEU A 349 13.60 4.89 30.91
N ASN A 350 12.58 4.71 31.76
CA ASN A 350 12.63 3.87 32.97
C ASN A 350 12.01 2.47 32.82
N GLN A 351 11.42 2.13 31.66
CA GLN A 351 10.77 0.83 31.43
C GLN A 351 11.72 -0.25 30.86
N THR A 352 11.36 -1.52 31.01
CA THR A 352 12.15 -2.70 30.58
C THR A 352 12.34 -2.81 29.06
N ASP A 353 11.50 -2.17 28.23
CA ASP A 353 11.68 -1.98 26.77
C ASP A 353 12.39 -0.65 26.47
N ARG A 354 13.56 -0.49 27.08
CA ARG A 354 14.24 0.79 27.27
C ARG A 354 14.71 1.44 25.96
N TYR A 355 14.33 2.70 25.76
CA TYR A 355 15.04 3.57 24.83
C TYR A 355 16.48 3.81 25.33
N ASP A 356 17.47 3.72 24.45
CA ASP A 356 18.89 3.69 24.84
C ASP A 356 19.64 5.01 24.57
N THR A 357 19.07 5.89 23.76
CA THR A 357 19.72 7.13 23.30
C THR A 357 18.69 8.22 23.11
N LEU A 358 18.96 9.40 23.69
CA LEU A 358 18.17 10.60 23.46
C LEU A 358 18.86 11.46 22.40
N CYS A 359 18.21 11.64 21.25
CA CYS A 359 18.66 12.50 20.16
C CYS A 359 18.00 13.87 20.30
N VAL A 360 18.79 14.88 20.66
CA VAL A 360 18.34 16.25 20.91
C VAL A 360 18.87 17.16 19.81
N ILE A 361 17.99 17.91 19.18
CA ILE A 361 18.37 18.91 18.17
C ILE A 361 18.08 20.36 18.57
N ASP A 362 17.20 20.52 19.55
CA ASP A 362 16.80 21.78 20.17
C ASP A 362 16.62 21.54 21.68
N ASP A 363 17.05 22.50 22.50
CA ASP A 363 16.93 22.46 23.95
C ASP A 363 15.51 22.78 24.44
N THR A 364 14.65 23.26 23.55
CA THR A 364 13.29 23.71 23.87
C THR A 364 12.41 22.55 24.31
N GLY A 365 11.78 22.69 25.48
CA GLY A 365 10.81 21.70 25.99
C GLY A 365 11.43 20.47 26.67
N LEU A 366 12.76 20.46 26.86
CA LEU A 366 13.43 19.42 27.65
C LEU A 366 13.22 19.60 29.16
N PRO A 367 13.26 18.50 29.95
CA PRO A 367 13.34 18.57 31.41
C PRO A 367 14.52 19.43 31.89
N ALA A 368 14.29 20.25 32.92
CA ALA A 368 15.28 21.20 33.43
C ALA A 368 16.62 20.55 33.82
N GLU A 369 16.58 19.31 34.32
CA GLU A 369 17.77 18.53 34.68
C GLU A 369 18.66 18.23 33.46
N LEU A 370 18.06 17.86 32.32
CA LEU A 370 18.79 17.60 31.07
C LEU A 370 19.37 18.89 30.50
N VAL A 371 18.59 19.97 30.51
CA VAL A 371 19.06 21.30 30.05
C VAL A 371 20.27 21.75 30.86
N ARG A 372 20.25 21.58 32.19
CA ARG A 372 21.40 21.92 33.05
C ARG A 372 22.65 21.15 32.63
N GLN A 373 22.55 19.83 32.48
CA GLN A 373 23.71 19.00 32.13
C GLN A 373 24.20 19.25 30.69
N ILE A 374 23.31 19.51 29.73
CA ILE A 374 23.72 19.92 28.38
C ILE A 374 24.50 21.23 28.44
N ASN A 375 24.08 22.20 29.26
CA ASN A 375 24.80 23.45 29.44
C ASN A 375 26.16 23.27 30.13
N GLU A 376 26.27 22.38 31.11
CA GLU A 376 27.55 21.99 31.70
C GLU A 376 28.50 21.37 30.65
N GLN A 377 27.96 20.54 29.75
CA GLN A 377 28.75 19.98 28.64
C GLN A 377 29.19 21.07 27.65
N LYS A 378 28.33 22.04 27.31
CA LYS A 378 28.71 23.19 26.47
C LYS A 378 29.80 24.06 27.10
N GLN A 379 29.83 24.18 28.43
CA GLN A 379 30.89 24.89 29.16
C GLN A 379 32.20 24.11 29.18
N PHE A 380 32.12 22.78 29.24
CA PHE A 380 33.28 21.90 29.22
C PHE A 380 33.90 21.80 27.81
N ASP A 381 33.05 21.67 26.79
CA ASP A 381 33.43 21.55 25.38
C ASP A 381 32.57 22.51 24.53
N ALA A 382 33.20 23.61 24.11
CA ALA A 382 32.57 24.60 23.25
C ALA A 382 32.10 24.01 21.90
N GLY A 383 32.69 22.90 21.45
CA GLY A 383 32.30 22.20 20.23
C GLY A 383 30.88 21.64 20.27
N VAL A 384 30.31 21.39 21.45
CA VAL A 384 28.90 20.94 21.61
C VAL A 384 27.90 21.94 21.02
N ALA A 385 28.26 23.22 20.93
CA ALA A 385 27.41 24.26 20.35
C ALA A 385 27.47 24.35 18.82
N SER A 386 28.39 23.63 18.17
CA SER A 386 28.63 23.69 16.72
C SER A 386 28.70 22.33 16.02
N GLU A 387 29.03 21.27 16.75
CA GLU A 387 29.25 19.92 16.25
C GLU A 387 28.32 18.90 16.92
N VAL A 388 28.17 17.74 16.29
CA VAL A 388 27.38 16.65 16.86
C VAL A 388 28.16 15.94 17.97
N SER A 389 27.61 15.98 19.18
CA SER A 389 28.24 15.44 20.38
C SER A 389 27.48 14.24 20.92
N CYS A 390 28.19 13.33 21.59
CA CYS A 390 27.60 12.16 22.23
C CYS A 390 28.20 11.99 23.62
N PHE A 391 27.39 12.15 24.66
CA PHE A 391 27.81 12.10 26.05
C PHE A 391 26.74 11.41 26.91
N ARG A 392 27.00 11.32 28.21
CA ARG A 392 26.10 10.70 29.19
C ARG A 392 25.47 11.79 30.04
N CYS A 393 24.17 11.66 30.29
CA CYS A 393 23.44 12.50 31.23
C CYS A 393 22.72 11.64 32.28
N GLN A 394 22.62 12.17 33.49
CA GLN A 394 21.84 11.59 34.58
C GLN A 394 20.38 12.04 34.42
N LEU A 395 19.43 11.10 34.36
CA LEU A 395 18.00 11.39 34.37
C LEU A 395 17.33 10.53 35.44
N GLY A 396 16.92 11.14 36.55
CA GLY A 396 16.49 10.39 37.73
C GLY A 396 17.63 9.52 38.26
N THR A 397 17.41 8.21 38.40
CA THR A 397 18.42 7.24 38.84
C THR A 397 19.27 6.68 37.70
N ASP A 398 18.94 6.97 36.45
CA ASP A 398 19.54 6.30 35.29
C ASP A 398 20.51 7.17 34.51
N LEU A 399 21.47 6.51 33.85
CA LEU A 399 22.46 7.13 32.99
C LEU A 399 22.03 6.93 31.53
N VAL A 400 21.67 8.01 30.84
CA VAL A 400 21.16 7.98 29.47
C VAL A 400 22.23 8.50 28.51
N ARG A 401 22.37 7.86 27.34
CA ARG A 401 23.19 8.40 26.25
C ARG A 401 22.45 9.57 25.61
N VAL A 402 23.07 10.73 25.56
CA VAL A 402 22.55 11.90 24.82
C VAL A 402 23.40 12.10 23.59
N VAL A 403 22.75 12.17 22.43
CA VAL A 403 23.33 12.68 21.19
C VAL A 403 22.74 14.06 20.96
N TYR A 404 23.59 15.06 21.05
CA TYR A 404 23.21 16.46 20.86
C TYR A 404 23.70 16.93 19.49
N SER A 405 22.77 17.30 18.61
CA SER A 405 23.07 17.85 17.28
C SER A 405 22.40 19.20 17.14
N CYS A 406 23.09 20.27 17.50
CA CYS A 406 22.51 21.60 17.49
C CYS A 406 22.03 22.04 16.09
N VAL A 407 20.86 22.64 16.03
CA VAL A 407 20.42 23.46 14.87
C VAL A 407 21.30 24.72 14.74
N GLY A 408 21.91 25.18 15.83
CA GLY A 408 22.73 26.39 15.87
C GLY A 408 21.91 27.68 15.88
N GLU A 409 22.58 28.82 15.86
CA GLU A 409 21.91 30.11 15.68
C GLU A 409 21.45 30.27 14.23
N LEU A 410 20.18 30.61 14.04
CA LEU A 410 19.58 30.79 12.72
C LEU A 410 19.75 32.25 12.29
N SER A 411 20.38 32.45 11.14
CA SER A 411 20.57 33.74 10.46
C SER A 411 19.53 33.93 9.35
N ASP A 412 19.52 35.08 8.68
CA ASP A 412 18.60 35.35 7.55
C ASP A 412 18.86 34.50 6.30
N PHE A 413 20.01 33.82 6.23
CA PHE A 413 20.36 32.92 5.11
C PHE A 413 19.93 31.48 5.33
N ASP A 414 19.49 31.14 6.55
CA ASP A 414 19.05 29.79 6.91
C ASP A 414 17.60 29.53 6.50
N ASP A 415 17.35 28.28 6.14
CA ASP A 415 16.02 27.74 5.84
C ASP A 415 15.69 26.52 6.72
N VAL A 416 14.49 25.97 6.50
CA VAL A 416 13.95 24.87 7.32
C VAL A 416 14.80 23.59 7.28
N ARG A 417 15.66 23.40 6.27
CA ARG A 417 16.52 22.22 6.13
C ARG A 417 17.52 22.07 7.26
N ARG A 418 17.88 23.17 7.95
CA ARG A 418 18.71 23.13 9.17
C ARG A 418 18.19 22.14 10.22
N TYR A 419 16.86 22.00 10.34
CA TYR A 419 16.23 21.04 11.25
C TYR A 419 16.34 19.58 10.75
N ALA A 420 16.20 19.34 9.44
CA ALA A 420 16.42 18.02 8.85
C ALA A 420 17.88 17.58 9.00
N GLU A 421 18.83 18.48 8.72
CA GLU A 421 20.26 18.25 8.85
C GLU A 421 20.64 17.87 10.29
N ALA A 422 20.17 18.66 11.27
CA ALA A 422 20.40 18.39 12.69
C ALA A 422 19.83 17.03 13.10
N ALA A 423 18.59 16.71 12.70
CA ALA A 423 17.96 15.43 13.02
C ALA A 423 18.69 14.24 12.37
N GLY A 424 19.05 14.35 11.09
CA GLY A 424 19.81 13.33 10.37
C GLY A 424 21.20 13.11 11.00
N CYS A 425 21.91 14.18 11.36
CA CYS A 425 23.19 14.10 12.06
C CYS A 425 23.06 13.41 13.43
N ALA A 426 22.01 13.74 14.20
CA ALA A 426 21.74 13.09 15.48
C ALA A 426 21.51 11.58 15.31
N MET A 427 20.62 11.18 14.38
CA MET A 427 20.32 9.76 14.13
C MET A 427 21.57 9.01 13.65
N ARG A 428 22.34 9.59 12.72
CA ARG A 428 23.58 8.98 12.22
C ARG A 428 24.62 8.81 13.33
N ARG A 429 24.77 9.80 14.22
CA ARG A 429 25.69 9.73 15.36
C ARG A 429 25.21 8.73 16.40
N ALA A 430 23.91 8.61 16.64
CA ALA A 430 23.31 7.62 17.53
C ALA A 430 23.58 6.19 17.03
N LEU A 431 23.42 5.95 15.73
CA LEU A 431 23.75 4.65 15.14
C LEU A 431 25.23 4.29 15.35
N LYS A 432 26.14 5.24 15.08
CA LYS A 432 27.58 5.06 15.32
C LYS A 432 27.91 4.85 16.80
N ALA A 433 27.09 5.36 17.72
CA ALA A 433 27.23 5.11 19.16
C ALA A 433 26.75 3.73 19.60
N GLY A 434 26.18 2.93 18.70
CA GLY A 434 25.59 1.62 19.01
C GLY A 434 24.15 1.69 19.50
N SER A 435 23.43 2.79 19.25
CA SER A 435 22.00 2.89 19.55
C SER A 435 21.17 1.91 18.71
N LYS A 436 20.19 1.26 19.35
CA LYS A 436 19.16 0.41 18.73
C LYS A 436 17.76 0.99 18.92
N TYR A 437 17.57 1.79 19.98
CA TYR A 437 16.29 2.36 20.37
C TYR A 437 16.40 3.88 20.67
N PRO A 438 16.68 4.73 19.67
CA PRO A 438 16.80 6.16 19.88
C PRO A 438 15.43 6.83 20.05
N VAL A 439 15.37 7.91 20.85
CA VAL A 439 14.25 8.85 20.91
C VAL A 439 14.70 10.17 20.29
N LEU A 440 14.02 10.64 19.25
CA LEU A 440 14.23 11.98 18.70
C LEU A 440 13.33 12.98 19.42
N VAL A 441 13.93 14.02 19.97
CA VAL A 441 13.23 15.19 20.50
C VAL A 441 13.03 16.19 19.37
N LEU A 442 11.78 16.49 19.05
CA LEU A 442 11.41 17.42 18.00
C LEU A 442 11.48 18.87 18.49
N PRO A 443 11.80 19.83 17.60
CA PRO A 443 11.80 21.24 17.94
C PRO A 443 10.38 21.74 18.16
N ALA A 444 10.24 22.78 18.99
CA ALA A 444 8.99 23.51 19.06
C ALA A 444 8.76 24.31 17.76
N PRO A 445 7.51 24.42 17.27
CA PRO A 445 7.23 25.23 16.09
C PRO A 445 7.56 26.69 16.36
N THR A 446 8.32 27.31 15.46
CA THR A 446 8.65 28.73 15.52
C THR A 446 7.80 29.53 14.54
N LYS A 447 7.63 30.84 14.78
CA LYS A 447 6.93 31.72 13.82
C LYS A 447 7.59 31.76 12.45
N ARG A 448 8.93 31.60 12.41
CA ARG A 448 9.72 31.63 11.17
C ARG A 448 9.65 30.28 10.42
N PHE A 449 9.68 29.16 11.15
CA PHE A 449 9.69 27.82 10.57
C PHE A 449 8.60 26.94 11.20
N SER A 450 7.37 27.08 10.71
CA SER A 450 6.20 26.35 11.20
C SER A 450 6.28 24.83 10.96
N HIS A 451 7.02 24.40 9.95
CA HIS A 451 7.21 22.99 9.56
C HIS A 451 8.50 22.37 10.14
N ALA A 452 9.19 23.03 11.08
CA ALA A 452 10.47 22.56 11.63
C ALA A 452 10.40 21.11 12.15
N ALA A 453 9.33 20.75 12.86
CA ALA A 453 9.14 19.40 13.39
C ALA A 453 8.88 18.34 12.29
N PHE A 454 8.13 18.71 11.25
CA PHE A 454 7.92 17.86 10.08
C PHE A 454 9.25 17.58 9.37
N VAL A 455 10.01 18.64 9.06
CA VAL A 455 11.28 18.54 8.34
C VAL A 455 12.35 17.83 9.16
N ALA A 456 12.39 18.04 10.49
CA ALA A 456 13.24 17.26 11.39
C ALA A 456 12.94 15.75 11.32
N LEU A 457 11.66 15.36 11.33
CA LEU A 457 11.28 13.96 11.16
C LEU A 457 11.67 13.42 9.79
N MET A 458 11.48 14.18 8.70
CA MET A 458 11.91 13.77 7.36
C MET A 458 13.42 13.55 7.27
N GLY A 459 14.22 14.35 7.98
CA GLY A 459 15.68 14.21 8.09
C GLY A 459 16.09 12.98 8.92
N ALA A 460 15.39 12.70 10.01
CA ALA A 460 15.60 11.49 10.78
C ALA A 460 15.19 10.23 10.02
N PHE A 461 14.07 10.27 9.29
CA PHE A 461 13.56 9.14 8.52
C PHE A 461 14.43 8.82 7.30
N HIS A 462 15.10 9.82 6.73
CA HIS A 462 16.14 9.61 5.73
C HIS A 462 17.23 8.64 6.24
N GLU A 463 17.60 8.73 7.52
CA GLU A 463 18.56 7.82 8.14
C GLU A 463 17.97 6.45 8.49
N LEU A 464 16.67 6.21 8.33
CA LEU A 464 16.08 4.89 8.51
C LEU A 464 16.23 4.03 7.25
N TYR A 465 16.30 4.68 6.08
CA TYR A 465 16.36 3.98 4.80
C TYR A 465 17.53 3.00 4.73
N VAL A 466 17.22 1.80 4.24
CA VAL A 466 18.19 0.74 3.91
C VAL A 466 17.96 0.40 2.45
N PRO A 467 18.97 0.43 1.57
CA PRO A 467 18.80 0.10 0.15
C PRO A 467 18.11 -1.25 -0.06
N LEU A 468 17.18 -1.32 -1.03
CA LEU A 468 16.40 -2.53 -1.30
C LEU A 468 17.26 -3.80 -1.43
N GLN A 469 18.34 -3.76 -2.22
CA GLN A 469 19.20 -4.94 -2.38
C GLN A 469 19.85 -5.36 -1.07
N LEU A 470 20.22 -4.41 -0.21
CA LEU A 470 20.76 -4.76 1.11
C LEU A 470 19.71 -5.42 2.00
N ARG A 471 18.44 -5.03 1.89
CA ARG A 471 17.33 -5.66 2.61
C ARG A 471 17.09 -7.09 2.11
N GLU A 472 17.25 -7.34 0.81
CA GLU A 472 17.02 -8.63 0.17
C GLU A 472 18.22 -9.59 0.33
N ASP A 473 19.43 -9.13 0.01
CA ASP A 473 20.65 -9.95 -0.04
C ASP A 473 21.22 -10.21 1.36
N VAL A 474 21.00 -9.29 2.31
CA VAL A 474 21.48 -9.41 3.68
C VAL A 474 20.38 -9.09 4.69
N PRO A 475 19.39 -9.99 4.89
CA PRO A 475 18.22 -9.72 5.75
C PRO A 475 18.56 -9.31 7.19
N ALA A 476 19.71 -9.75 7.73
CA ALA A 476 20.21 -9.32 9.04
C ALA A 476 20.54 -7.82 9.13
N ARG A 477 20.68 -7.13 7.98
CA ARG A 477 20.94 -5.69 7.85
C ARG A 477 19.74 -4.92 7.26
N SER A 478 18.55 -5.52 7.27
CA SER A 478 17.30 -4.93 6.77
C SER A 478 16.84 -3.67 7.53
N HIS A 479 17.37 -3.45 8.73
CA HIS A 479 17.02 -2.33 9.60
C HIS A 479 18.27 -1.72 10.24
N ARG A 480 18.30 -0.38 10.39
CA ARG A 480 19.37 0.34 11.10
C ARG A 480 19.09 0.46 12.60
N PHE A 481 17.82 0.70 12.94
CA PHE A 481 17.29 0.72 14.31
C PHE A 481 16.18 -0.31 14.44
N ARG A 482 15.89 -0.76 15.66
CA ARG A 482 14.78 -1.72 15.90
C ARG A 482 13.46 -1.02 16.15
N LYS A 483 13.50 0.11 16.84
CA LYS A 483 12.36 0.99 17.13
C LYS A 483 12.89 2.39 17.38
N ILE A 484 12.13 3.40 16.97
CA ILE A 484 12.46 4.80 17.28
C ILE A 484 11.31 5.46 18.05
N GLY A 485 11.66 6.28 19.02
CA GLY A 485 10.74 7.14 19.76
C GLY A 485 10.74 8.54 19.16
N VAL A 486 9.59 9.21 19.18
CA VAL A 486 9.46 10.61 18.79
C VAL A 486 8.80 11.35 19.93
N HIS A 487 9.50 12.34 20.49
CA HIS A 487 8.96 13.20 21.53
C HIS A 487 8.63 14.58 20.95
N TYR A 488 7.36 14.99 21.06
CA TYR A 488 6.89 16.29 20.60
C TYR A 488 6.56 17.19 21.81
N PRO A 489 7.28 18.31 22.03
CA PRO A 489 7.16 19.09 23.27
C PRO A 489 5.84 19.85 23.50
N ALA A 490 4.99 20.04 22.47
CA ALA A 490 3.75 20.82 22.55
C ALA A 490 2.51 19.90 22.45
N ASP A 491 1.43 20.15 23.23
CA ASP A 491 0.15 19.38 23.24
C ASP A 491 0.27 17.98 22.60
N ALA A 492 1.06 17.14 23.27
CA ALA A 492 1.79 16.01 22.66
C ALA A 492 0.87 15.01 21.96
N GLN A 493 -0.33 14.80 22.49
CA GLN A 493 -1.12 13.63 22.10
C GLN A 493 -1.78 13.77 20.72
N LYS A 494 -2.55 14.84 20.47
CA LYS A 494 -3.27 15.00 19.19
C LYS A 494 -2.36 15.52 18.10
N ARG A 495 -1.60 16.60 18.37
CA ARG A 495 -0.73 17.21 17.34
C ARG A 495 0.46 16.32 16.98
N GLY A 496 1.03 15.62 17.96
CA GLY A 496 2.14 14.69 17.72
C GLY A 496 1.71 13.47 16.89
N SER A 497 0.53 12.91 17.17
CA SER A 497 0.02 11.77 16.40
C SER A 497 -0.37 12.13 14.97
N ASP A 498 -1.01 13.30 14.76
CA ASP A 498 -1.34 13.78 13.41
C ASP A 498 -0.08 14.10 12.59
N LEU A 499 0.93 14.74 13.21
CA LEU A 499 2.23 14.99 12.59
C LEU A 499 2.92 13.69 12.18
N LEU A 500 2.99 12.71 13.10
CA LEU A 500 3.64 11.44 12.83
C LEU A 500 2.94 10.70 11.69
N ARG A 501 1.60 10.67 11.68
CA ARG A 501 0.82 10.08 10.58
C ARG A 501 1.13 10.76 9.24
N ALA A 502 1.16 12.10 9.21
CA ALA A 502 1.48 12.85 8.00
C ALA A 502 2.88 12.53 7.46
N VAL A 503 3.89 12.50 8.34
CA VAL A 503 5.28 12.13 7.97
C VAL A 503 5.36 10.69 7.47
N GLN A 504 4.71 9.74 8.15
CA GLN A 504 4.70 8.33 7.75
C GLN A 504 4.10 8.14 6.35
N ASN A 505 2.99 8.80 6.05
CA ASN A 505 2.35 8.75 4.74
C ASN A 505 3.28 9.27 3.62
N VAL A 506 4.01 10.35 3.90
CA VAL A 506 4.93 10.97 2.94
C VAL A 506 6.20 10.13 2.78
N GLU A 507 6.73 9.58 3.87
CA GLU A 507 7.93 8.74 3.82
C GLU A 507 7.67 7.41 3.11
N ALA A 508 6.45 6.88 3.15
CA ALA A 508 6.05 5.74 2.31
C ALA A 508 6.27 6.00 0.82
N GLY A 509 5.92 7.19 0.34
CA GLY A 509 6.23 7.61 -1.02
C GLY A 509 7.72 7.76 -1.29
N ARG A 510 8.48 8.34 -0.35
CA ARG A 510 9.94 8.47 -0.49
C ARG A 510 10.65 7.13 -0.49
N PHE A 511 10.19 6.13 0.26
CA PHE A 511 10.72 4.76 0.20
C PHE A 511 10.51 4.13 -1.18
N VAL A 512 9.29 4.23 -1.73
CA VAL A 512 9.02 3.75 -3.11
C VAL A 512 9.94 4.44 -4.12
N ALA A 513 10.09 5.77 -4.03
CA ALA A 513 10.98 6.51 -4.93
C ALA A 513 12.46 6.13 -4.73
N ARG A 514 12.90 5.93 -3.49
CA ARG A 514 14.27 5.52 -3.20
C ARG A 514 14.55 4.09 -3.59
N ASP A 515 13.62 3.17 -3.47
CA ASP A 515 13.83 1.79 -3.88
C ASP A 515 13.98 1.70 -5.40
N ILE A 516 13.09 2.38 -6.14
CA ILE A 516 13.17 2.45 -7.61
C ILE A 516 14.42 3.21 -8.04
N GLY A 517 14.58 4.47 -7.64
CA GLY A 517 15.72 5.31 -8.07
C GLY A 517 17.07 4.85 -7.50
N GLY A 518 17.03 4.20 -6.33
CA GLY A 518 18.15 3.63 -5.55
C GLY A 518 18.74 2.39 -6.17
N GLY A 519 17.85 1.50 -6.64
CA GLY A 519 18.18 0.17 -7.11
C GLY A 519 19.16 0.18 -8.28
N ASP A 520 20.01 -0.84 -8.30
CA ASP A 520 20.97 -1.05 -9.38
C ASP A 520 20.24 -1.30 -10.72
N PRO A 521 20.97 -1.22 -11.85
CA PRO A 521 20.39 -1.37 -13.18
C PRO A 521 19.64 -2.68 -13.42
N GLU A 522 19.98 -3.76 -12.72
CA GLU A 522 19.42 -5.09 -12.90
C GLU A 522 18.27 -5.33 -11.91
N ARG A 523 18.41 -4.97 -10.64
CA ARG A 523 17.32 -5.10 -9.65
C ARG A 523 16.12 -4.21 -10.01
N MET A 524 16.37 -3.05 -10.60
CA MET A 524 15.36 -2.09 -11.05
C MET A 524 15.44 -1.86 -12.57
N ALA A 525 15.61 -2.95 -13.33
CA ALA A 525 15.33 -2.98 -14.77
C ALA A 525 13.81 -2.78 -15.03
N PRO A 526 13.39 -2.41 -16.26
CA PRO A 526 12.00 -1.99 -16.49
C PRO A 526 10.93 -3.02 -16.09
N PRO A 527 11.06 -4.33 -16.40
CA PRO A 527 10.10 -5.34 -15.93
C PRO A 527 10.05 -5.44 -14.39
N ARG A 528 11.21 -5.39 -13.73
CA ARG A 528 11.31 -5.47 -12.26
C ARG A 528 10.70 -4.26 -11.55
N VAL A 529 10.72 -3.10 -12.19
CA VAL A 529 10.02 -1.90 -11.68
C VAL A 529 8.51 -2.09 -11.79
N ALA A 530 8.01 -2.68 -12.87
CA ALA A 530 6.58 -3.01 -13.00
C ALA A 530 6.12 -3.96 -11.88
N ASP A 531 6.85 -5.06 -11.66
CA ASP A 531 6.57 -6.02 -10.58
C ASP A 531 6.56 -5.33 -9.21
N TYR A 532 7.57 -4.51 -8.94
CA TYR A 532 7.70 -3.77 -7.68
C TYR A 532 6.53 -2.80 -7.48
N VAL A 533 6.13 -2.06 -8.52
CA VAL A 533 5.02 -1.11 -8.47
C VAL A 533 3.69 -1.85 -8.27
N GLN A 534 3.43 -2.93 -9.01
CA GLN A 534 2.22 -3.74 -8.80
C GLN A 534 2.13 -4.23 -7.35
N GLN A 535 3.24 -4.71 -6.78
CA GLN A 535 3.28 -5.14 -5.39
C GLN A 535 3.09 -3.97 -4.41
N ALA A 536 3.70 -2.81 -4.67
CA ALA A 536 3.62 -1.64 -3.80
C ALA A 536 2.21 -1.04 -3.72
N PHE A 537 1.38 -1.23 -4.75
CA PHE A 537 0.01 -0.70 -4.85
C PHE A 537 -1.08 -1.80 -4.78
N LYS A 538 -0.70 -3.07 -4.58
CA LYS A 538 -1.60 -4.24 -4.66
C LYS A 538 -2.89 -4.11 -3.83
N SER A 539 -2.79 -3.52 -2.64
CA SER A 539 -3.91 -3.43 -1.68
C SER A 539 -4.53 -2.03 -1.60
N GLY A 540 -4.20 -1.13 -2.52
CA GLY A 540 -4.60 0.27 -2.48
C GLY A 540 -5.67 0.68 -3.49
N PRO A 541 -6.26 1.87 -3.33
CA PRO A 541 -7.22 2.44 -4.29
C PRO A 541 -6.59 2.92 -5.61
N VAL A 542 -5.27 2.85 -5.75
CA VAL A 542 -4.58 3.25 -7.00
C VAL A 542 -4.64 2.10 -7.99
N LYS A 543 -5.30 2.32 -9.12
CA LYS A 543 -5.30 1.37 -10.24
C LYS A 543 -3.92 1.37 -10.91
N VAL A 544 -3.33 0.19 -11.07
CA VAL A 544 -2.09 -0.01 -11.84
C VAL A 544 -2.43 -0.63 -13.19
N THR A 545 -1.84 -0.12 -14.28
CA THR A 545 -1.95 -0.71 -15.61
C THR A 545 -0.59 -0.68 -16.28
N VAL A 546 -0.15 -1.82 -16.82
CA VAL A 546 1.19 -1.97 -17.41
C VAL A 546 1.03 -2.25 -18.90
N ILE A 547 1.75 -1.49 -19.72
CA ILE A 547 1.94 -1.78 -21.14
C ILE A 547 3.34 -2.36 -21.32
N ASP A 548 3.40 -3.55 -21.89
CA ASP A 548 4.63 -4.31 -22.14
C ASP A 548 4.74 -4.90 -23.56
N ASP A 549 3.66 -4.87 -24.33
CA ASP A 549 3.62 -5.36 -25.72
C ASP A 549 4.39 -4.42 -26.66
N PRO A 550 5.47 -4.89 -27.32
CA PRO A 550 6.24 -4.09 -28.29
C PRO A 550 5.41 -3.54 -29.45
N ARG A 551 4.36 -4.25 -29.88
CA ARG A 551 3.47 -3.82 -30.97
C ARG A 551 2.66 -2.59 -30.56
N VAL A 552 2.31 -2.48 -29.29
CA VAL A 552 1.65 -1.30 -28.73
C VAL A 552 2.63 -0.13 -28.67
N PHE A 553 3.90 -0.37 -28.30
CA PHE A 553 4.91 0.69 -28.35
C PHE A 553 5.12 1.23 -29.76
N GLU A 554 5.23 0.36 -30.77
CA GLU A 554 5.40 0.77 -32.18
C GLU A 554 4.24 1.61 -32.70
N ARG A 555 3.01 1.24 -32.36
CA ARG A 555 1.80 1.93 -32.81
C ARG A 555 1.54 3.23 -32.04
N ASP A 556 1.61 3.17 -30.72
CA ASP A 556 1.06 4.20 -29.83
C ASP A 556 2.13 5.07 -29.16
N TYR A 557 3.38 4.58 -29.10
CA TYR A 557 4.52 5.22 -28.43
C TYR A 557 5.83 5.15 -29.26
N PRO A 558 5.83 5.60 -30.53
CA PRO A 558 6.94 5.38 -31.47
C PRO A 558 8.30 5.98 -31.03
N LEU A 559 8.32 7.12 -30.33
CA LEU A 559 9.55 7.72 -29.79
C LEU A 559 10.08 6.96 -28.57
N PHE A 560 9.18 6.45 -27.72
CA PHE A 560 9.57 5.53 -26.64
C PHE A 560 10.14 4.23 -27.21
N GLN A 561 9.50 3.67 -28.24
CA GLN A 561 9.95 2.46 -28.90
C GLN A 561 11.33 2.63 -29.54
N ALA A 562 11.64 3.79 -30.12
CA ALA A 562 12.97 4.06 -30.67
C ALA A 562 14.07 3.94 -29.60
N VAL A 563 13.86 4.49 -28.41
CA VAL A 563 14.79 4.35 -27.26
C VAL A 563 14.87 2.89 -26.80
N ASN A 564 13.73 2.20 -26.80
CA ASN A 564 13.63 0.80 -26.37
C ASN A 564 14.19 -0.20 -27.38
N ARG A 565 14.39 0.16 -28.66
CA ARG A 565 14.62 -0.79 -29.77
C ARG A 565 15.74 -1.79 -29.49
N ALA A 566 16.92 -1.32 -29.09
CA ALA A 566 18.03 -2.19 -28.70
C ALA A 566 17.73 -3.02 -27.43
N ALA A 567 17.19 -2.39 -26.38
CA ALA A 567 16.89 -3.06 -25.12
C ALA A 567 15.75 -4.08 -25.23
N GLY A 568 14.80 -3.87 -26.14
CA GLY A 568 13.62 -4.71 -26.37
C GLY A 568 13.97 -6.11 -26.87
N SER A 569 15.13 -6.27 -27.50
CA SER A 569 15.69 -7.57 -27.89
C SER A 569 16.13 -8.43 -26.69
N VAL A 570 16.36 -7.81 -25.52
CA VAL A 570 16.78 -8.49 -24.29
C VAL A 570 15.61 -8.53 -23.31
N GLU A 571 15.05 -9.72 -23.08
CA GLU A 571 13.83 -9.92 -22.28
C GLU A 571 13.83 -9.16 -20.95
N ARG A 572 14.89 -9.30 -20.15
CA ARG A 572 15.03 -8.63 -18.85
C ARG A 572 15.16 -7.10 -18.90
N HIS A 573 15.38 -6.50 -20.07
CA HIS A 573 15.51 -5.05 -20.27
C HIS A 573 14.33 -4.45 -21.04
N ARG A 574 13.37 -5.25 -21.49
CA ARG A 574 12.22 -4.78 -22.28
C ARG A 574 11.48 -3.67 -21.56
N GLY A 575 11.23 -2.57 -22.26
CA GLY A 575 10.53 -1.40 -21.73
C GLY A 575 9.15 -1.71 -21.15
N ARG A 576 8.70 -0.83 -20.25
CA ARG A 576 7.37 -0.83 -19.63
C ARG A 576 6.85 0.60 -19.58
N ILE A 577 5.58 0.80 -19.90
CA ILE A 577 4.88 2.03 -19.57
C ILE A 577 3.85 1.69 -18.51
N ILE A 578 3.98 2.28 -17.32
CA ILE A 578 3.14 1.95 -16.16
C ILE A 578 2.26 3.16 -15.84
N PHE A 579 0.95 2.94 -15.84
CA PHE A 579 -0.06 3.93 -15.45
C PHE A 579 -0.52 3.65 -14.02
N LEU A 580 -0.57 4.70 -13.22
CA LEU A 580 -1.08 4.74 -11.86
C LEU A 580 -2.23 5.75 -11.82
N GLU A 581 -3.42 5.34 -11.41
CA GLU A 581 -4.58 6.24 -11.36
C GLU A 581 -5.32 6.15 -10.03
N TYR A 582 -5.47 7.30 -9.38
CA TYR A 582 -6.30 7.47 -8.19
C TYR A 582 -7.50 8.35 -8.53
N LYS A 583 -8.71 7.81 -8.41
CA LYS A 583 -9.95 8.58 -8.49
C LYS A 583 -10.45 8.92 -7.09
N PRO A 584 -10.70 10.21 -6.78
CA PRO A 584 -11.18 10.62 -5.47
C PRO A 584 -12.63 10.14 -5.24
N PRO A 585 -13.07 10.02 -3.98
CA PRO A 585 -14.45 9.65 -3.66
C PRO A 585 -15.47 10.74 -3.99
N ASN A 586 -15.07 12.02 -4.00
CA ASN A 586 -15.92 13.14 -4.42
C ASN A 586 -15.59 13.57 -5.85
N PRO A 587 -16.49 14.31 -6.54
CA PRO A 587 -16.17 14.94 -7.81
C PRO A 587 -14.85 15.71 -7.73
N ALA A 588 -13.93 15.40 -8.64
CA ALA A 588 -12.60 15.99 -8.62
C ALA A 588 -12.68 17.49 -8.92
N ARG A 589 -12.07 18.30 -8.04
CA ARG A 589 -11.93 19.75 -8.24
C ARG A 589 -10.79 20.07 -9.22
N LYS A 590 -9.75 19.24 -9.24
CA LYS A 590 -8.58 19.38 -10.11
C LYS A 590 -7.99 18.01 -10.43
N THR A 591 -7.19 17.96 -11.49
CA THR A 591 -6.49 16.75 -11.93
C THR A 591 -5.00 17.01 -12.06
N VAL A 592 -4.19 16.20 -11.37
CA VAL A 592 -2.73 16.25 -11.42
C VAL A 592 -2.24 15.07 -12.26
N VAL A 593 -1.57 15.36 -13.37
CA VAL A 593 -1.08 14.34 -14.31
C VAL A 593 0.44 14.40 -14.40
N LEU A 594 1.15 13.34 -14.03
CA LEU A 594 2.60 13.33 -13.89
C LEU A 594 3.22 12.26 -14.79
N VAL A 595 4.08 12.66 -15.72
CA VAL A 595 4.83 11.74 -16.60
C VAL A 595 6.30 11.75 -16.19
N GLY A 596 6.83 10.60 -15.76
CA GLY A 596 8.18 10.49 -15.22
C GLY A 596 9.17 9.82 -16.18
N LYS A 597 10.37 10.40 -16.31
CA LYS A 597 11.50 9.77 -17.01
C LYS A 597 11.97 8.54 -16.21
N GLY A 598 11.87 7.36 -16.83
CA GLY A 598 12.22 6.07 -16.23
C GLY A 598 13.38 5.38 -16.93
N VAL A 599 14.46 6.10 -17.28
CA VAL A 599 15.61 5.46 -17.95
C VAL A 599 16.39 4.65 -16.90
N THR A 600 16.21 3.33 -16.89
CA THR A 600 16.73 2.47 -15.81
C THR A 600 18.24 2.37 -15.80
N TYR A 601 18.84 2.52 -16.98
CA TYR A 601 20.26 2.73 -17.18
C TYR A 601 20.49 3.44 -18.52
N ASP A 602 21.25 4.52 -18.50
CA ASP A 602 21.56 5.31 -19.68
C ASP A 602 23.01 5.11 -20.13
N THR A 603 23.19 4.43 -21.27
CA THR A 603 24.49 4.28 -21.92
C THR A 603 24.83 5.44 -22.87
N GLY A 604 23.84 6.28 -23.19
CA GLY A 604 23.86 7.27 -24.26
C GLY A 604 23.46 6.74 -25.64
N GLY A 605 23.27 5.42 -25.81
CA GLY A 605 22.95 4.84 -27.11
C GLY A 605 24.13 4.91 -28.08
N ALA A 606 23.87 5.15 -29.37
CA ALA A 606 24.93 5.30 -30.38
C ALA A 606 25.90 6.45 -30.05
N ASP A 607 25.40 7.54 -29.48
CA ASP A 607 26.16 8.65 -28.88
C ASP A 607 26.66 8.28 -27.46
N ILE A 608 27.47 7.22 -27.38
CA ILE A 608 27.83 6.54 -26.14
C ILE A 608 28.54 7.45 -25.11
N LYS A 609 28.16 7.29 -23.84
CA LYS A 609 28.88 7.88 -22.69
C LYS A 609 30.23 7.19 -22.47
N ALA A 610 31.28 7.76 -23.03
CA ALA A 610 32.65 7.26 -22.91
C ALA A 610 33.42 7.87 -21.71
N GLY A 611 34.52 7.23 -21.30
CA GLY A 611 35.44 7.78 -20.30
C GLY A 611 35.04 7.58 -18.83
N GLY A 612 34.16 6.61 -18.54
CA GLY A 612 33.76 6.26 -17.17
C GLY A 612 32.60 7.07 -16.60
N VAL A 613 32.08 8.05 -17.34
CA VAL A 613 30.96 8.92 -16.94
C VAL A 613 29.60 8.21 -16.94
N MET A 614 29.55 6.94 -17.31
CA MET A 614 28.37 6.09 -17.23
C MET A 614 28.06 5.63 -15.78
N ALA A 615 29.06 5.71 -14.88
CA ALA A 615 28.83 5.46 -13.46
C ALA A 615 27.83 6.48 -12.91
N GLY A 616 26.79 5.99 -12.22
CA GLY A 616 25.70 6.81 -11.71
C GLY A 616 24.48 6.92 -12.62
N MET A 617 24.55 6.51 -13.89
CA MET A 617 23.43 6.56 -14.84
C MET A 617 22.28 5.59 -14.52
N SER A 618 22.41 4.80 -13.45
CA SER A 618 21.27 4.08 -12.87
C SER A 618 20.28 5.01 -12.18
N ARG A 619 20.66 6.25 -11.84
CA ARG A 619 19.78 7.28 -11.25
C ARG A 619 18.85 7.91 -12.27
N ASP A 620 19.00 7.61 -13.55
CA ASP A 620 18.27 8.28 -14.63
C ASP A 620 16.78 7.89 -14.76
N LYS A 621 16.31 7.09 -13.80
CA LYS A 621 14.92 6.70 -13.54
C LYS A 621 14.29 7.43 -12.35
N CYS A 622 15.00 8.36 -11.70
CA CYS A 622 14.49 9.07 -10.53
C CYS A 622 13.25 9.94 -10.83
N GLY A 623 13.03 10.37 -12.08
CA GLY A 623 11.81 11.05 -12.49
C GLY A 623 10.56 10.16 -12.34
N ALA A 624 10.59 8.97 -12.93
CA ALA A 624 9.55 7.94 -12.76
C ALA A 624 9.43 7.47 -11.31
N ALA A 625 10.56 7.33 -10.61
CA ALA A 625 10.56 6.97 -9.19
C ALA A 625 9.82 8.01 -8.33
N ALA A 626 10.03 9.31 -8.61
CA ALA A 626 9.33 10.39 -7.92
C ALA A 626 7.81 10.39 -8.22
N VAL A 627 7.41 10.09 -9.47
CA VAL A 627 6.00 9.89 -9.83
C VAL A 627 5.38 8.73 -9.03
N ALA A 628 6.05 7.58 -8.99
CA ALA A 628 5.59 6.43 -8.21
C ALA A 628 5.46 6.78 -6.72
N GLY A 629 6.46 7.47 -6.17
CA GLY A 629 6.46 7.91 -4.78
C GLY A 629 5.34 8.90 -4.47
N PHE A 630 5.09 9.89 -5.33
CA PHE A 630 3.98 10.83 -5.17
C PHE A 630 2.63 10.11 -5.23
N MET A 631 2.43 9.18 -6.18
CA MET A 631 1.22 8.37 -6.25
C MET A 631 1.01 7.52 -4.99
N LYS A 632 2.10 7.07 -4.37
CA LYS A 632 2.02 6.39 -3.07
C LYS A 632 1.62 7.34 -1.95
N VAL A 633 2.10 8.58 -1.93
CA VAL A 633 1.60 9.59 -0.99
C VAL A 633 0.11 9.85 -1.19
N VAL A 634 -0.36 9.94 -2.44
CA VAL A 634 -1.79 10.09 -2.77
C VAL A 634 -2.60 8.92 -2.20
N GLU A 635 -2.14 7.69 -2.39
CA GLU A 635 -2.81 6.48 -1.88
C GLU A 635 -2.95 6.49 -0.34
N GLN A 636 -1.90 6.93 0.35
CA GLN A 636 -1.87 6.99 1.82
C GLN A 636 -2.69 8.18 2.36
N HIS A 637 -2.63 9.33 1.67
CA HIS A 637 -3.35 10.54 2.07
C HIS A 637 -4.85 10.48 1.74
N LYS A 638 -5.23 9.79 0.66
CA LYS A 638 -6.61 9.66 0.16
C LYS A 638 -7.30 11.02 0.00
N PRO A 639 -6.76 11.94 -0.82
CA PRO A 639 -7.37 13.25 -1.00
C PRO A 639 -8.80 13.10 -1.51
N ALA A 640 -9.70 13.92 -0.95
CA ALA A 640 -11.13 13.76 -1.14
C ALA A 640 -11.63 14.27 -2.50
N ASP A 641 -10.91 15.21 -3.14
CA ASP A 641 -11.33 15.95 -4.34
C ASP A 641 -10.21 16.12 -5.38
N VAL A 642 -9.12 15.34 -5.30
CA VAL A 642 -7.98 15.42 -6.24
C VAL A 642 -7.86 14.12 -7.04
N HIS A 643 -8.03 14.21 -8.36
CA HIS A 643 -7.71 13.12 -9.29
C HIS A 643 -6.22 13.15 -9.61
N ALA A 644 -5.53 12.04 -9.40
CA ALA A 644 -4.10 11.93 -9.68
C ALA A 644 -3.83 10.80 -10.68
N ILE A 645 -3.04 11.12 -11.70
CA ILE A 645 -2.60 10.18 -12.73
C ILE A 645 -1.07 10.25 -12.81
N GLY A 646 -0.39 9.12 -12.58
CA GLY A 646 1.05 8.97 -12.75
C GLY A 646 1.36 8.04 -13.92
N VAL A 647 2.37 8.39 -14.73
CA VAL A 647 2.87 7.56 -15.83
C VAL A 647 4.38 7.40 -15.69
N LEU A 648 4.85 6.17 -15.64
CA LEU A 648 6.27 5.83 -15.54
C LEU A 648 6.72 5.27 -16.89
N CYS A 649 7.57 6.00 -17.61
CA CYS A 649 8.15 5.56 -18.88
C CYS A 649 9.45 4.79 -18.62
N MET A 650 9.36 3.50 -18.30
CA MET A 650 10.50 2.67 -17.91
C MET A 650 11.19 2.06 -19.14
N VAL A 651 12.43 2.48 -19.43
CA VAL A 651 13.20 2.01 -20.59
C VAL A 651 14.68 1.93 -20.26
N ARG A 652 15.47 1.15 -21.01
CA ARG A 652 16.93 1.16 -20.92
C ARG A 652 17.50 1.68 -22.25
N ASN A 653 18.28 2.77 -22.21
CA ASN A 653 18.95 3.26 -23.42
C ASN A 653 20.23 2.46 -23.63
N SER A 654 20.17 1.49 -24.55
CA SER A 654 21.23 0.51 -24.79
C SER A 654 21.88 0.68 -26.15
N VAL A 655 23.13 0.25 -26.26
CA VAL A 655 23.85 0.12 -27.54
C VAL A 655 23.71 -1.30 -28.05
N GLY A 656 23.37 -1.47 -29.33
CA GLY A 656 23.21 -2.77 -29.97
C GLY A 656 22.96 -2.60 -31.47
N GLU A 657 22.79 -3.72 -32.19
CA GLU A 657 22.52 -3.71 -33.63
C GLU A 657 21.22 -2.97 -33.99
N GLU A 658 20.27 -2.97 -33.06
CA GLU A 658 18.96 -2.32 -33.16
C GLU A 658 18.87 -0.97 -32.44
N CYS A 659 19.98 -0.32 -32.04
CA CYS A 659 19.86 1.01 -31.44
C CYS A 659 19.42 2.04 -32.49
N TYR A 660 18.54 2.96 -32.10
CA TYR A 660 18.27 4.14 -32.91
C TYR A 660 19.51 5.03 -32.98
N VAL A 661 19.66 5.79 -34.05
CA VAL A 661 20.87 6.56 -34.36
C VAL A 661 20.57 8.03 -34.61
N SER A 662 21.59 8.87 -34.45
CA SER A 662 21.52 10.28 -34.89
C SER A 662 21.23 10.37 -36.40
N ASP A 663 20.52 11.44 -36.79
CA ASP A 663 19.91 11.69 -38.10
C ASP A 663 18.72 10.82 -38.49
N GLU A 664 18.33 9.83 -37.66
CA GLU A 664 17.08 9.09 -37.87
C GLU A 664 15.86 10.04 -37.79
N MET A 665 14.92 9.86 -38.71
CA MET A 665 13.66 10.59 -38.74
C MET A 665 12.55 9.71 -38.18
N LEU A 666 11.95 10.14 -37.08
CA LEU A 666 10.87 9.45 -36.38
C LEU A 666 9.59 10.29 -36.43
N THR A 667 8.44 9.65 -36.29
CA THR A 667 7.15 10.34 -36.17
C THR A 667 6.59 10.09 -34.78
N SER A 668 6.29 11.15 -34.03
CA SER A 668 5.69 11.03 -32.70
C SER A 668 4.22 10.59 -32.78
N ARG A 669 3.64 10.20 -31.64
CA ARG A 669 2.19 9.97 -31.48
C ARG A 669 1.35 11.15 -31.97
N ALA A 670 1.85 12.38 -31.83
CA ALA A 670 1.17 13.59 -32.29
C ALA A 670 1.27 13.81 -33.81
N GLY A 671 1.91 12.90 -34.55
CA GLY A 671 2.19 13.01 -35.98
C GLY A 671 3.36 13.95 -36.32
N VAL A 672 4.14 14.37 -35.34
CA VAL A 672 5.25 15.33 -35.53
C VAL A 672 6.50 14.59 -35.99
N ARG A 673 7.13 15.06 -37.08
CA ARG A 673 8.38 14.49 -37.61
C ARG A 673 9.59 15.01 -36.84
N VAL A 674 10.17 14.14 -36.01
CA VAL A 674 11.31 14.42 -35.14
C VAL A 674 12.60 13.89 -35.78
N ARG A 675 13.58 14.77 -36.00
CA ARG A 675 14.95 14.35 -36.30
C ARG A 675 15.73 14.10 -35.02
N VAL A 676 16.30 12.91 -34.90
CA VAL A 676 17.20 12.55 -33.80
C VAL A 676 18.52 13.30 -34.01
N GLY A 677 18.91 14.09 -33.02
CA GLY A 677 20.17 14.85 -33.06
C GLY A 677 21.26 14.27 -32.17
N ASN A 678 20.87 13.55 -31.12
CA ASN A 678 21.76 12.90 -30.17
C ASN A 678 21.00 11.81 -29.40
N THR A 679 21.48 10.57 -29.41
CA THR A 679 20.82 9.45 -28.72
C THR A 679 21.00 9.48 -27.20
N ASP A 680 21.88 10.35 -26.67
CA ASP A 680 22.01 10.69 -25.25
C ASP A 680 20.97 11.73 -24.78
N ALA A 681 20.06 12.13 -25.68
CA ALA A 681 18.89 12.93 -25.38
C ALA A 681 17.61 12.06 -25.40
N GLU A 682 17.69 10.84 -24.91
CA GLU A 682 16.67 9.79 -24.90
C GLU A 682 15.49 10.12 -23.96
N GLY A 683 15.73 10.74 -22.80
CA GLY A 683 14.70 10.91 -21.78
C GLY A 683 13.48 11.69 -22.25
N ARG A 684 13.69 12.70 -23.11
CA ARG A 684 12.60 13.48 -23.71
C ARG A 684 11.83 12.67 -24.76
N MET A 685 12.48 11.72 -25.44
CA MET A 685 11.84 10.82 -26.40
C MET A 685 10.98 9.80 -25.66
N ALA A 686 11.53 9.20 -24.60
CA ALA A 686 10.84 8.20 -23.77
C ALA A 686 9.54 8.73 -23.13
N MET A 687 9.47 10.02 -22.82
CA MET A 687 8.27 10.62 -22.21
C MET A 687 7.28 11.21 -23.23
N ALA A 688 7.73 11.61 -24.42
CA ALA A 688 6.94 12.44 -25.33
C ALA A 688 5.59 11.81 -25.69
N ASP A 689 5.56 10.55 -26.10
CA ASP A 689 4.30 9.94 -26.56
C ASP A 689 3.32 9.68 -25.41
N ALA A 690 3.83 9.30 -24.22
CA ALA A 690 3.02 9.17 -23.02
C ALA A 690 2.43 10.52 -22.59
N LEU A 691 3.21 11.60 -22.67
CA LEU A 691 2.72 12.96 -22.43
C LEU A 691 1.66 13.37 -23.46
N CYS A 692 1.83 13.01 -24.72
CA CYS A 692 0.85 13.26 -25.77
C CYS A 692 -0.48 12.53 -25.50
N GLN A 693 -0.41 11.26 -25.10
CA GLN A 693 -1.59 10.49 -24.70
C GLN A 693 -2.30 11.14 -23.51
N MET A 694 -1.57 11.63 -22.51
CA MET A 694 -2.17 12.33 -21.36
C MET A 694 -2.85 13.65 -21.77
N LYS A 695 -2.25 14.42 -22.68
CA LYS A 695 -2.88 15.60 -23.27
C LYS A 695 -4.16 15.23 -24.02
N GLU A 696 -4.15 14.17 -24.83
CA GLU A 696 -5.35 13.65 -25.52
C GLU A 696 -6.44 13.23 -24.54
N ARG A 697 -6.06 12.54 -23.47
CA ARG A 697 -6.97 12.10 -22.41
C ARG A 697 -7.63 13.28 -21.70
N VAL A 698 -6.85 14.31 -21.36
CA VAL A 698 -7.38 15.55 -20.78
C VAL A 698 -8.44 16.20 -21.67
N LEU A 699 -8.19 16.26 -22.97
CA LEU A 699 -9.11 16.88 -23.93
C LEU A 699 -10.37 16.02 -24.17
N SER A 700 -10.21 14.70 -24.28
CA SER A 700 -11.30 13.78 -24.62
C SER A 700 -12.20 13.43 -23.43
N GLU A 701 -11.62 13.25 -22.24
CA GLU A 701 -12.38 12.95 -21.01
C GLU A 701 -12.85 14.21 -20.28
N GLY A 702 -12.40 15.40 -20.68
CA GLY A 702 -12.77 16.66 -20.04
C GLY A 702 -12.34 16.76 -18.58
N LEU A 703 -11.10 16.34 -18.29
CA LEU A 703 -10.60 16.26 -16.91
C LEU A 703 -10.61 17.64 -16.23
N PRO A 704 -11.09 17.76 -14.97
CA PRO A 704 -11.27 19.05 -14.30
C PRO A 704 -9.92 19.69 -13.94
N ASP A 705 -9.79 20.99 -14.19
CA ASP A 705 -8.60 21.84 -13.93
C ASP A 705 -7.27 21.08 -14.06
N PRO A 706 -6.94 20.58 -15.27
CA PRO A 706 -5.83 19.66 -15.46
C PRO A 706 -4.49 20.39 -15.40
N HIS A 707 -3.54 19.81 -14.68
CA HIS A 707 -2.15 20.25 -14.69
C HIS A 707 -1.24 19.06 -15.02
N LEU A 708 -0.55 19.16 -16.16
CA LEU A 708 0.37 18.15 -16.65
C LEU A 708 1.79 18.48 -16.20
N TYR A 709 2.52 17.45 -15.83
CA TYR A 709 3.91 17.53 -15.44
C TYR A 709 4.74 16.54 -16.23
N THR A 710 5.96 16.92 -16.56
CA THR A 710 7.04 15.93 -16.73
C THR A 710 8.05 16.08 -15.61
N ILE A 711 8.53 14.96 -15.06
CA ILE A 711 9.55 14.93 -14.02
C ILE A 711 10.73 14.11 -14.51
N ALA A 712 11.93 14.70 -14.57
CA ALA A 712 13.08 14.03 -15.15
C ALA A 712 14.42 14.50 -14.58
N THR A 713 15.37 13.58 -14.48
CA THR A 713 16.80 13.85 -14.32
C THR A 713 17.41 14.20 -15.68
N LEU A 714 16.94 15.29 -16.30
CA LEU A 714 17.03 15.41 -17.75
C LEU A 714 18.34 16.00 -18.24
N THR A 715 18.95 16.94 -17.51
CA THR A 715 20.12 17.65 -18.03
C THR A 715 21.20 17.92 -16.99
N GLY A 716 22.46 17.70 -17.37
CA GLY A 716 23.61 18.12 -16.55
C GLY A 716 23.71 19.64 -16.43
N HIS A 717 23.07 20.40 -17.32
CA HIS A 717 22.99 21.86 -17.21
C HIS A 717 22.14 22.31 -16.00
N ALA A 718 21.10 21.57 -15.61
CA ALA A 718 20.32 21.93 -14.42
C ALA A 718 21.21 21.90 -13.17
N VAL A 719 22.02 20.85 -13.00
CA VAL A 719 23.00 20.72 -11.91
C VAL A 719 23.97 21.91 -11.88
N LEU A 720 24.53 22.27 -13.04
CA LEU A 720 25.45 23.41 -13.13
C LEU A 720 24.77 24.77 -12.85
N ALA A 721 23.47 24.88 -13.09
CA ALA A 721 22.74 26.12 -12.92
C ALA A 721 22.30 26.37 -11.47
N VAL A 722 21.86 25.33 -10.76
CA VAL A 722 21.19 25.48 -9.44
C VAL A 722 21.74 24.56 -8.34
N GLY A 723 22.76 23.76 -8.63
CA GLY A 723 23.30 22.79 -7.66
C GLY A 723 22.28 21.71 -7.32
N ASN A 724 22.02 21.52 -6.02
CA ASN A 724 21.21 20.41 -5.49
C ASN A 724 19.70 20.72 -5.39
N SER A 725 19.22 21.73 -6.12
CA SER A 725 17.80 22.13 -6.17
C SER A 725 17.13 21.63 -7.45
N ALA A 726 15.80 21.55 -7.45
CA ALA A 726 15.01 21.25 -8.64
C ALA A 726 14.75 22.53 -9.45
N ILE A 727 14.46 22.39 -10.75
CA ILE A 727 14.04 23.51 -11.60
C ILE A 727 12.61 23.27 -12.11
N VAL A 728 11.74 24.27 -11.99
CA VAL A 728 10.41 24.29 -12.62
C VAL A 728 10.39 25.23 -13.82
N MET A 729 9.79 24.76 -14.92
CA MET A 729 9.56 25.53 -16.14
C MET A 729 8.10 25.41 -16.57
N ASP A 730 7.37 26.51 -16.45
CA ASP A 730 5.95 26.58 -16.80
C ASP A 730 5.73 26.97 -18.27
N ASN A 731 4.71 26.37 -18.89
CA ASN A 731 4.12 26.89 -20.11
C ASN A 731 3.25 28.15 -19.83
N GLY A 732 2.69 28.74 -20.88
CA GLY A 732 1.86 29.96 -20.76
C GLY A 732 0.72 29.85 -19.74
N PRO A 733 -0.19 28.86 -19.87
CA PRO A 733 -1.28 28.63 -18.90
C PRO A 733 -0.82 28.40 -17.46
N ALA A 734 0.20 27.57 -17.21
CA ALA A 734 0.71 27.32 -15.85
C ALA A 734 1.33 28.59 -15.25
N ARG A 735 2.07 29.35 -16.06
CA ARG A 735 2.67 30.62 -15.64
C ARG A 735 1.63 31.69 -15.34
N ALA A 736 0.50 31.71 -16.06
CA ALA A 736 -0.56 32.70 -15.86
C ALA A 736 -1.26 32.57 -14.49
N VAL A 737 -1.12 31.43 -13.82
CA VAL A 737 -1.59 31.20 -12.45
C VAL A 737 -0.46 31.20 -11.42
N ASP A 738 0.73 31.69 -11.80
CA ASP A 738 1.93 31.72 -10.98
C ASP A 738 2.32 30.35 -10.38
N HIS A 739 2.07 29.26 -11.12
CA HIS A 739 2.25 27.91 -10.59
C HIS A 739 3.69 27.64 -10.11
N GLY A 740 4.71 28.01 -10.89
CA GLY A 740 6.12 27.83 -10.50
C GLY A 740 6.46 28.54 -9.18
N LEU A 741 5.84 29.69 -8.91
CA LEU A 741 6.00 30.40 -7.63
C LEU A 741 5.25 29.71 -6.48
N GLN A 742 4.08 29.13 -6.76
CA GLN A 742 3.37 28.30 -5.78
C GLN A 742 4.19 27.07 -5.40
N LEU A 743 4.79 26.39 -6.38
CA LEU A 743 5.62 25.22 -6.15
C LEU A 743 6.92 25.57 -5.42
N GLN A 744 7.56 26.69 -5.77
CA GLN A 744 8.73 27.20 -5.05
C GLN A 744 8.41 27.45 -3.56
N ARG A 745 7.34 28.19 -3.27
CA ARG A 745 6.90 28.44 -1.88
C ARG A 745 6.54 27.16 -1.13
N ALA A 746 5.87 26.22 -1.80
CA ALA A 746 5.52 24.92 -1.23
C ALA A 746 6.78 24.12 -0.86
N GLY A 747 7.77 24.08 -1.76
CA GLY A 747 9.05 23.42 -1.54
C GLY A 747 9.90 24.06 -0.43
N GLU A 748 9.95 25.39 -0.37
CA GLU A 748 10.70 26.15 0.65
C GLU A 748 10.27 25.79 2.08
N VAL A 749 8.97 25.66 2.33
CA VAL A 749 8.46 25.41 3.70
C VAL A 749 8.67 23.97 4.16
N VAL A 750 8.88 23.01 3.26
CA VAL A 750 9.10 21.59 3.57
C VAL A 750 10.53 21.10 3.29
N GLY A 751 11.43 21.99 2.86
CA GLY A 751 12.84 21.67 2.60
C GLY A 751 13.10 20.92 1.29
N ASP A 752 12.28 21.14 0.26
CA ASP A 752 12.42 20.57 -1.09
C ASP A 752 12.42 21.71 -2.14
N PRO A 753 13.47 22.53 -2.17
CA PRO A 753 13.47 23.82 -2.85
C PRO A 753 13.46 23.71 -4.38
N PHE A 754 12.85 24.71 -5.01
CA PHE A 754 12.78 24.87 -6.46
C PHE A 754 13.32 26.22 -6.90
N GLU A 755 14.04 26.21 -8.02
CA GLU A 755 14.34 27.40 -8.80
C GLU A 755 13.40 27.50 -10.00
N ILE A 756 13.02 28.72 -10.37
CA ILE A 756 12.10 28.96 -11.49
C ILE A 756 12.91 29.37 -12.71
N SER A 757 12.80 28.59 -13.79
CA SER A 757 13.33 28.96 -15.09
C SER A 757 12.22 29.30 -16.07
N VAL A 758 12.47 30.32 -16.89
CA VAL A 758 11.50 30.82 -17.87
C VAL A 758 11.84 30.30 -19.25
N LEU A 759 10.88 29.62 -19.88
CA LEU A 759 10.92 29.26 -21.29
C LEU A 759 10.89 30.53 -22.16
N ARG A 760 11.73 30.55 -23.18
CA ARG A 760 11.90 31.68 -24.11
C ARG A 760 11.70 31.20 -25.54
N ARG A 761 11.42 32.15 -26.44
CA ARG A 761 11.23 31.86 -27.86
C ARG A 761 12.43 31.12 -28.46
N GLU A 762 13.64 31.46 -28.02
CA GLU A 762 14.89 30.87 -28.45
C GLU A 762 14.95 29.36 -28.19
N ASP A 763 14.33 28.89 -27.10
CA ASP A 763 14.26 27.46 -26.75
C ASP A 763 13.41 26.69 -27.79
N PHE A 764 12.30 27.29 -28.24
CA PHE A 764 11.46 26.73 -29.30
C PHE A 764 12.12 26.81 -30.68
N THR A 765 12.70 27.97 -31.01
CA THR A 765 13.43 28.16 -32.29
C THR A 765 14.61 27.20 -32.41
N PHE A 766 15.29 26.89 -31.30
CA PHE A 766 16.35 25.87 -31.28
C PHE A 766 15.81 24.50 -31.71
N HIS A 767 14.62 24.11 -31.26
CA HIS A 767 14.00 22.82 -31.57
C HIS A 767 13.16 22.79 -32.85
N GLN A 768 12.94 23.91 -33.55
CA GLN A 768 12.29 23.90 -34.86
C GLN A 768 13.10 23.10 -35.90
N GLY A 769 12.40 22.44 -36.83
CA GLY A 769 12.99 21.82 -38.00
C GLY A 769 13.94 22.76 -38.77
N LYS A 770 15.08 22.23 -39.21
CA LYS A 770 16.16 22.92 -39.91
C LYS A 770 16.13 22.71 -41.41
N CYS A 771 15.47 21.67 -41.90
CA CYS A 771 15.32 21.39 -43.33
C CYS A 771 13.87 20.99 -43.71
N TYR A 772 13.62 20.93 -45.01
CA TYR A 772 12.31 20.51 -45.53
C TYR A 772 12.04 19.04 -45.16
N GLY A 773 10.91 18.77 -44.52
CA GLY A 773 10.47 17.42 -44.15
C GLY A 773 10.75 17.02 -42.70
N GLU A 774 11.39 17.88 -41.89
CA GLU A 774 11.42 17.76 -40.43
C GLU A 774 10.59 18.87 -39.78
N ASP A 775 9.86 18.52 -38.71
CA ASP A 775 9.07 19.48 -37.94
C ASP A 775 9.85 19.95 -36.71
N VAL A 776 10.55 19.01 -36.05
CA VAL A 776 11.25 19.24 -34.78
C VAL A 776 12.62 18.57 -34.79
N LEU A 777 13.64 19.30 -34.34
CA LEU A 777 14.97 18.77 -34.01
C LEU A 777 15.00 18.37 -32.53
N GLN A 778 15.41 17.14 -32.22
CA GLN A 778 15.47 16.63 -30.84
C GLN A 778 16.51 17.34 -29.97
N ALA A 779 17.75 17.44 -30.44
CA ALA A 779 18.90 17.97 -29.71
C ALA A 779 20.02 18.39 -30.67
N ASN A 780 21.07 19.03 -30.14
CA ASN A 780 22.33 19.25 -30.87
C ASN A 780 23.36 18.17 -30.49
N ASN A 781 24.56 18.29 -31.03
CA ASN A 781 25.65 17.33 -30.82
C ASN A 781 26.49 17.65 -29.57
N LEU A 782 26.14 18.67 -28.78
CA LEU A 782 26.83 19.01 -27.55
C LEU A 782 26.20 18.24 -26.38
N PRO A 783 26.98 17.81 -25.38
CA PRO A 783 26.42 17.36 -24.12
C PRO A 783 25.45 18.39 -23.54
N SER A 784 24.40 17.94 -22.86
CA SER A 784 23.39 18.84 -22.29
C SER A 784 24.01 19.90 -21.36
N SER A 785 25.05 19.54 -20.61
CA SER A 785 25.84 20.44 -19.74
C SER A 785 26.55 21.57 -20.46
N ARG A 786 26.77 21.46 -21.78
CA ARG A 786 27.46 22.48 -22.61
C ARG A 786 26.52 23.18 -23.60
N THR A 787 25.26 22.77 -23.66
CA THR A 787 24.26 23.43 -24.51
C THR A 787 23.76 24.69 -23.82
N PRO A 788 23.86 25.88 -24.46
CA PRO A 788 23.26 27.09 -23.92
C PRO A 788 21.77 26.89 -23.67
N ARG A 789 21.29 27.27 -22.47
CA ARG A 789 19.89 27.04 -22.06
C ARG A 789 19.51 25.55 -22.06
N GLY A 790 20.47 24.72 -21.64
CA GLY A 790 20.42 23.27 -21.80
C GLY A 790 19.23 22.58 -21.14
N HIS A 791 18.73 23.10 -20.00
CA HIS A 791 17.56 22.54 -19.30
C HIS A 791 16.21 23.07 -19.82
N GLN A 792 16.18 24.26 -20.45
CA GLN A 792 14.95 24.80 -21.04
C GLN A 792 14.59 24.15 -22.37
N GLY A 793 15.59 23.85 -23.20
CA GLY A 793 15.40 23.17 -24.49
C GLY A 793 14.51 21.92 -24.42
N PRO A 794 14.81 20.92 -23.56
CA PRO A 794 13.99 19.71 -23.45
C PRO A 794 12.50 19.97 -23.19
N ALA A 795 12.15 20.95 -22.36
CA ALA A 795 10.76 21.32 -22.12
C ALA A 795 10.10 21.87 -23.39
N ALA A 796 10.80 22.73 -24.14
CA ALA A 796 10.32 23.23 -25.43
C ALA A 796 10.18 22.11 -26.47
N PHE A 797 11.12 21.16 -26.52
CA PHE A 797 11.01 19.96 -27.37
C PHE A 797 9.75 19.16 -27.03
N LEU A 798 9.53 18.84 -25.75
CA LEU A 798 8.36 18.05 -25.31
C LEU A 798 7.06 18.76 -25.71
N MET A 799 7.00 20.10 -25.59
CA MET A 799 5.82 20.85 -26.00
C MET A 799 5.57 20.73 -27.51
N LEU A 800 6.60 20.88 -28.34
CA LEU A 800 6.48 20.79 -29.80
C LEU A 800 6.17 19.37 -30.28
N ALA A 801 6.85 18.35 -29.73
CA ALA A 801 6.71 16.96 -30.13
C ALA A 801 5.33 16.36 -29.77
N THR A 802 4.65 16.93 -28.77
CA THR A 802 3.33 16.48 -28.29
C THR A 802 2.19 17.37 -28.75
N GLY A 803 2.47 18.53 -29.34
CA GLY A 803 1.45 19.53 -29.68
C GLY A 803 0.91 20.33 -28.50
N LEU A 804 1.53 20.25 -27.31
CA LEU A 804 1.15 21.06 -26.15
C LEU A 804 1.37 22.57 -26.37
N ASP A 805 2.24 22.95 -27.30
CA ASP A 805 2.41 24.32 -27.76
C ASP A 805 1.10 24.91 -28.35
N LYS A 806 0.21 24.05 -28.85
CA LYS A 806 -1.12 24.41 -29.37
C LYS A 806 -2.20 24.54 -28.28
N CYS A 807 -1.88 24.18 -27.04
CA CYS A 807 -2.76 24.27 -25.86
C CYS A 807 -2.40 25.48 -24.97
N GLY A 808 -1.89 26.56 -25.56
CA GLY A 808 -1.52 27.80 -24.87
C GLY A 808 -2.71 28.68 -24.48
N LEU A 809 -2.43 29.89 -23.97
CA LEU A 809 -3.44 30.84 -23.46
C LEU A 809 -4.53 31.25 -24.47
N ASN A 810 -4.21 31.23 -25.77
CA ASN A 810 -5.13 31.60 -26.84
C ASN A 810 -5.85 30.38 -27.46
N SER A 811 -5.65 29.18 -26.89
CA SER A 811 -6.29 27.96 -27.35
C SER A 811 -7.73 27.89 -26.87
N SER A 812 -8.59 27.14 -27.58
CA SER A 812 -9.94 26.81 -27.09
C SER A 812 -9.90 25.92 -25.83
N HIS A 813 -8.80 25.17 -25.65
CA HIS A 813 -8.57 24.33 -24.48
C HIS A 813 -7.15 24.57 -23.93
N PRO A 814 -6.94 25.65 -23.14
CA PRO A 814 -5.67 25.88 -22.48
C PRO A 814 -5.35 24.77 -21.47
N ILE A 815 -4.15 24.20 -21.53
CA ILE A 815 -3.70 23.15 -20.60
C ILE A 815 -2.48 23.64 -19.84
N LYS A 816 -2.51 23.57 -18.50
CA LYS A 816 -1.35 23.88 -17.66
C LYS A 816 -0.32 22.77 -17.81
N TYR A 817 0.93 23.14 -18.12
CA TYR A 817 2.05 22.21 -18.21
C TYR A 817 3.29 22.79 -17.52
N SER A 818 3.94 21.97 -16.71
CA SER A 818 5.21 22.29 -16.06
C SER A 818 6.22 21.16 -16.27
N HIS A 819 7.44 21.51 -16.71
CA HIS A 819 8.56 20.57 -16.72
C HIS A 819 9.39 20.75 -15.45
N LEU A 820 9.62 19.66 -14.72
CA LEU A 820 10.47 19.60 -13.53
C LEU A 820 11.78 18.88 -13.89
N ASP A 821 12.88 19.64 -13.98
CA ASP A 821 14.22 19.06 -14.10
C ASP A 821 14.80 18.87 -12.69
N ILE A 822 14.90 17.62 -12.27
CA ILE A 822 15.33 17.20 -10.93
C ILE A 822 16.74 16.61 -10.94
N ALA A 823 17.52 16.81 -12.02
CA ALA A 823 18.88 16.29 -12.10
C ALA A 823 19.75 16.75 -10.92
N GLY A 824 19.56 17.99 -10.46
CA GLY A 824 20.26 18.52 -9.28
C GLY A 824 19.74 17.95 -7.96
N SER A 825 18.42 17.81 -7.79
CA SER A 825 17.82 17.44 -6.51
C SER A 825 17.67 15.94 -6.29
N ALA A 826 17.86 15.08 -7.30
CA ALA A 826 17.66 13.63 -7.18
C ALA A 826 18.67 12.93 -6.23
N GLY A 827 19.83 13.54 -5.99
CA GLY A 827 20.93 13.01 -5.19
C GLY A 827 21.95 12.22 -6.02
N ASP A 828 23.21 12.32 -5.64
CA ASP A 828 24.34 11.70 -6.35
C ASP A 828 24.65 10.28 -5.86
N VAL A 829 25.30 9.47 -6.70
CA VAL A 829 25.91 8.21 -6.24
C VAL A 829 27.22 8.53 -5.52
N PRO A 830 27.51 7.95 -4.34
CA PRO A 830 26.86 6.81 -3.70
C PRO A 830 25.74 7.14 -2.69
N ASP A 831 25.32 8.39 -2.59
CA ASP A 831 24.31 8.82 -1.62
C ASP A 831 22.91 8.28 -1.95
N THR A 832 22.06 8.26 -0.92
CA THR A 832 20.67 7.80 -1.04
C THR A 832 19.86 8.81 -1.86
N PRO A 833 19.01 8.38 -2.81
CA PRO A 833 18.13 9.30 -3.52
C PRO A 833 17.28 10.14 -2.56
N THR A 834 17.08 11.41 -2.88
CA THR A 834 16.36 12.32 -1.99
C THR A 834 14.85 12.03 -1.95
N GLY A 835 14.30 11.56 -3.06
CA GLY A 835 12.86 11.48 -3.32
C GLY A 835 12.24 12.82 -3.76
N SER A 836 13.06 13.82 -4.12
CA SER A 836 12.56 15.07 -4.71
C SER A 836 11.85 14.79 -6.05
N PRO A 837 10.71 15.44 -6.36
CA PRO A 837 10.10 16.56 -5.65
C PRO A 837 8.81 16.21 -4.90
N ILE A 838 8.75 15.02 -4.27
CA ILE A 838 7.53 14.49 -3.64
C ILE A 838 6.99 15.44 -2.56
N LEU A 839 7.86 16.08 -1.78
CA LEU A 839 7.44 16.95 -0.68
C LEU A 839 6.80 18.24 -1.22
N ALA A 840 7.44 18.88 -2.20
CA ALA A 840 6.91 20.09 -2.81
C ALA A 840 5.57 19.83 -3.52
N LEU A 841 5.46 18.72 -4.25
CA LEU A 841 4.22 18.33 -4.93
C LEU A 841 3.08 18.03 -3.93
N MET A 842 3.38 17.31 -2.84
CA MET A 842 2.39 17.04 -1.79
C MET A 842 1.89 18.33 -1.16
N GLN A 843 2.80 19.24 -0.81
CA GLN A 843 2.47 20.53 -0.21
C GLN A 843 1.70 21.46 -1.16
N ALA A 844 1.95 21.38 -2.48
CA ALA A 844 1.24 22.20 -3.47
C ALA A 844 -0.13 21.64 -3.87
N HIS A 845 -0.30 20.31 -3.82
CA HIS A 845 -1.48 19.66 -4.42
C HIS A 845 -2.41 18.96 -3.45
N LEU A 846 -1.92 18.44 -2.32
CA LEU A 846 -2.69 17.58 -1.41
C LEU A 846 -3.04 18.27 -0.09
N VAL A 847 -2.22 19.24 0.33
CA VAL A 847 -2.44 20.11 1.50
C VAL A 847 -3.06 21.42 1.04
#